data_AF-A0A1F9Z3D7-F1
#
_entry.id   AF-A0A1F9Z3D7-F1
#
_cell.length_a   1.000
_cell.length_b   1.000
_cell.length_c   1.000
_cell.angle_alpha   90.00
_cell.angle_beta   90.00
_cell.angle_gamma   90.00
#
_symmetry.space_group_name_H-M   'P 1'
#
loop_
_entity.id
_entity.type
_entity.pdbx_description
1 polymer ?
#
loop_
_entity_poly.entity_id
_entity_poly.type
_entity_poly.pdbx_seq_one_letter_code
_entity_poly.pdbx_strand_id
1 'polypeptide(L)'
;MFGKYKENLIFFISLVTSIFSYYLICRLLKGNSMFIADISSYAGYFADSSFLKPEPFEKFCFLFGLIYVPIVFVVLYKLVSFFEGKYKFLFPFYSNNYFNMTFNIIVVAVMFLWGYYIFKGAEAGFECWIFKITLNYYWLRFALILFILLMLFHKKFSNINSKAFFITGVLIILATTITQFHTNNIIIRNPFINAHFSMIAGAVNQAANGKTILVDMFSQYGVLYPYIGAIFTKIFGHSILNISIYFLVLIFLSFLFMYMALNEKLGADSWYSLLSLIALIGIVHIFYVSIILFGGVNNTYYQYQPIRTIFGSFFIWFAIKYVKNSSKEKYIVGLSLCGISFLWNFDTGVPIVIAWLFFLIFNTISINQLTIKEKIIKSMKHILFMGISLALTVLTYNIFAYLRTGKLPNWIEIVELQKLFVVLGFYMAPMRNFDLWNIVMLIYVVVLFSCLVALIKKRVTDEHRYYFFISLLGIGIFSYYQGRSLVSNLFILIYPAIILAAFLLHDISGKYRINKNNLKYVFKNNLFRYDFIKMFFLSIILVYGIVAFFSKLPDLYKWVKYNIKEVATANQTPYFSETIDFIKENKKGNETVIFSYYNDYLYCLTGTYSGLPFCSTIEAVTTLQWERIKEVIKSKKIKQIFYGINSMPKKFDLVIFTELSENYKKVKQTADGSMMLYEAK
;
A
#
# COMPACT_ATOMS: atom_id res chain seq x y z
N MET A 1 -1.79 -42.63 2.35
CA MET A 1 -2.41 -41.71 1.36
C MET A 1 -3.64 -40.98 1.91
N PHE A 2 -4.61 -41.68 2.52
CA PHE A 2 -5.85 -41.10 3.06
C PHE A 2 -5.67 -40.00 4.12
N GLY A 3 -4.62 -40.05 4.94
CA GLY A 3 -4.38 -39.07 6.00
C GLY A 3 -4.30 -37.62 5.50
N LYS A 4 -3.72 -37.38 4.31
CA LYS A 4 -3.58 -36.02 3.77
C LYS A 4 -4.89 -35.47 3.19
N TYR A 5 -5.73 -36.34 2.62
CA TYR A 5 -7.08 -35.96 2.18
C TYR A 5 -7.98 -35.64 3.35
N LYS A 6 -7.93 -36.49 4.40
CA LYS A 6 -8.57 -36.22 5.68
C LYS A 6 -8.20 -34.84 6.21
N GLU A 7 -6.92 -34.51 6.25
CA GLU A 7 -6.47 -33.19 6.73
C GLU A 7 -6.98 -32.02 5.89
N ASN A 8 -6.94 -32.13 4.56
CA ASN A 8 -7.45 -31.09 3.65
C ASN A 8 -8.97 -30.91 3.79
N LEU A 9 -9.71 -32.00 3.98
CA LEU A 9 -11.16 -31.97 4.14
C LEU A 9 -11.55 -31.34 5.49
N ILE A 10 -10.85 -31.69 6.58
CA ILE A 10 -11.06 -31.05 7.89
C ILE A 10 -10.75 -29.54 7.80
N PHE A 11 -9.66 -29.17 7.14
CA PHE A 11 -9.32 -27.77 6.88
C PHE A 11 -10.43 -27.04 6.13
N PHE A 12 -10.88 -27.61 5.01
CA PHE A 12 -11.90 -27.01 4.15
C PHE A 12 -13.23 -26.83 4.87
N ILE A 13 -13.73 -27.87 5.54
CA ILE A 13 -14.98 -27.82 6.32
C ILE A 13 -14.88 -26.73 7.40
N SER A 14 -13.77 -26.68 8.13
CA SER A 14 -13.57 -25.69 9.20
C SER A 14 -13.55 -24.27 8.65
N LEU A 15 -12.87 -24.06 7.52
CA LEU A 15 -12.78 -22.75 6.88
C LEU A 15 -14.14 -22.30 6.34
N VAL A 16 -14.81 -23.13 5.54
CA VAL A 16 -16.11 -22.78 4.95
C VAL A 16 -17.14 -22.53 6.05
N THR A 17 -17.19 -23.38 7.07
CA THR A 17 -18.13 -23.20 8.19
C THR A 17 -17.83 -21.93 8.98
N SER A 18 -16.56 -21.60 9.23
CA SER A 18 -16.18 -20.36 9.90
C SER A 18 -16.62 -19.12 9.10
N ILE A 19 -16.36 -19.09 7.79
CA ILE A 19 -16.76 -18.00 6.90
C ILE A 19 -18.29 -17.89 6.79
N PHE A 20 -18.98 -19.02 6.67
CA PHE A 20 -20.44 -19.04 6.59
C PHE A 20 -21.09 -18.55 7.89
N SER A 21 -20.58 -18.98 9.05
CA SER A 21 -21.07 -18.50 10.35
C SER A 21 -20.88 -16.99 10.52
N TYR A 22 -19.71 -16.47 10.09
CA TYR A 22 -19.43 -15.04 10.04
C TYR A 22 -20.42 -14.31 9.13
N TYR A 23 -20.65 -14.82 7.91
CA TYR A 23 -21.60 -14.23 6.97
C TYR A 23 -23.03 -14.18 7.54
N LEU A 24 -23.48 -15.24 8.22
CA LEU A 24 -24.78 -15.27 8.89
C LEU A 24 -24.87 -14.20 9.98
N ILE A 25 -23.85 -14.06 10.84
CA ILE A 25 -23.81 -13.03 11.88
C ILE A 25 -23.88 -11.64 11.26
N CYS A 26 -23.05 -11.35 10.27
CA CYS A 26 -23.09 -10.06 9.59
C CYS A 26 -24.46 -9.81 8.95
N ARG A 27 -25.06 -10.81 8.30
CA ARG A 27 -26.39 -10.67 7.70
C ARG A 27 -27.47 -10.38 8.74
N LEU A 28 -27.39 -10.99 9.93
CA LEU A 28 -28.31 -10.70 11.04
C LEU A 28 -28.12 -9.30 11.62
N LEU A 29 -26.90 -8.77 11.58
CA LEU A 29 -26.57 -7.42 12.05
C LEU A 29 -26.84 -6.33 11.01
N LYS A 30 -27.00 -6.70 9.74
CA LYS A 30 -27.22 -5.74 8.64
C LYS A 30 -28.55 -5.00 8.86
N GLY A 31 -28.49 -3.66 8.81
CA GLY A 31 -29.65 -2.79 9.01
C GLY A 31 -29.89 -2.40 10.47
N ASN A 32 -29.04 -2.83 11.41
CA ASN A 32 -29.07 -2.33 12.78
C ASN A 32 -28.69 -0.84 12.82
N SER A 33 -29.45 -0.04 13.59
CA SER A 33 -29.25 1.40 13.72
C SER A 33 -27.87 1.79 14.24
N MET A 34 -27.19 0.91 14.98
CA MET A 34 -25.81 1.12 15.44
C MET A 34 -24.80 1.29 14.30
N PHE A 35 -25.13 0.83 13.08
CA PHE A 35 -24.29 0.98 11.90
C PHE A 35 -24.80 2.04 10.91
N ILE A 36 -25.73 2.89 11.32
CA ILE A 36 -26.12 4.06 10.54
C ILE A 36 -25.25 5.23 11.01
N ALA A 37 -24.33 5.69 10.16
CA ALA A 37 -23.56 6.88 10.47
C ALA A 37 -24.48 8.10 10.47
N ASP A 38 -24.54 8.83 11.58
CA ASP A 38 -25.25 10.11 11.64
C ASP A 38 -24.45 11.19 10.91
N ILE A 39 -24.57 11.23 9.58
CA ILE A 39 -23.93 12.23 8.73
C ILE A 39 -24.49 13.64 9.01
N SER A 40 -25.73 13.74 9.51
CA SER A 40 -26.38 15.02 9.77
C SER A 40 -25.65 15.82 10.85
N SER A 41 -25.13 15.13 11.87
CA SER A 41 -24.24 15.71 12.88
C SER A 41 -22.93 16.29 12.33
N TYR A 42 -22.56 15.94 11.08
CA TYR A 42 -21.36 16.40 10.39
C TYR A 42 -21.63 17.31 9.19
N ALA A 43 -22.89 17.64 8.89
CA ALA A 43 -23.23 18.49 7.75
C ALA A 43 -22.56 19.88 7.82
N GLY A 44 -22.41 20.43 9.02
CA GLY A 44 -21.67 21.69 9.25
C GLY A 44 -20.15 21.53 9.35
N TYR A 45 -19.64 20.30 9.41
CA TYR A 45 -18.21 20.02 9.53
C TYR A 45 -17.46 20.06 8.18
N PHE A 46 -18.18 20.00 7.06
CA PHE A 46 -17.60 20.03 5.71
C PHE A 46 -18.14 21.17 4.86
N ALA A 47 -17.28 21.65 3.96
CA ALA A 47 -17.69 22.55 2.89
C ALA A 47 -18.60 21.87 1.85
N ASP A 48 -18.54 20.53 1.75
CA ASP A 48 -19.39 19.74 0.86
C ASP A 48 -19.56 18.30 1.40
N SER A 49 -20.75 18.00 1.93
CA SER A 49 -21.08 16.68 2.48
C SER A 49 -21.20 15.59 1.40
N SER A 50 -21.30 15.94 0.11
CA SER A 50 -21.42 14.96 -0.99
C SER A 50 -20.18 14.06 -1.13
N PHE A 51 -19.04 14.45 -0.56
CA PHE A 51 -17.83 13.65 -0.52
C PHE A 51 -17.82 12.58 0.58
N LEU A 52 -18.77 12.62 1.51
CA LEU A 52 -18.87 11.65 2.60
C LEU A 52 -19.67 10.43 2.16
N LYS A 53 -19.04 9.26 2.26
CA LYS A 53 -19.64 7.96 1.97
C LYS A 53 -19.25 6.98 3.08
N PRO A 54 -19.78 7.13 4.29
CA PRO A 54 -19.40 6.29 5.42
C PRO A 54 -19.89 4.85 5.20
N GLU A 55 -19.01 3.89 5.51
CA GLU A 55 -19.27 2.45 5.41
C GLU A 55 -19.01 1.74 6.75
N PRO A 56 -19.66 2.17 7.85
CA PRO A 56 -19.38 1.67 9.20
C PRO A 56 -19.71 0.18 9.35
N PHE A 57 -20.75 -0.30 8.67
CA PHE A 57 -21.15 -1.71 8.69
C PHE A 57 -20.12 -2.60 8.01
N GLU A 58 -19.65 -2.20 6.82
CA GLU A 58 -18.63 -2.91 6.06
C GLU A 58 -17.31 -2.95 6.84
N LYS A 59 -16.91 -1.83 7.46
CA LYS A 59 -15.71 -1.74 8.32
C LYS A 59 -15.81 -2.65 9.53
N PHE A 60 -16.96 -2.63 10.21
CA PHE A 60 -17.23 -3.57 11.28
C PHE A 60 -17.10 -5.00 10.78
N CYS A 61 -17.75 -5.36 9.67
CA CYS A 61 -17.68 -6.68 9.07
C CYS A 61 -16.22 -7.09 8.83
N PHE A 62 -15.43 -6.25 8.17
CA PHE A 62 -14.02 -6.51 7.91
C PHE A 62 -13.24 -6.79 9.21
N LEU A 63 -13.26 -5.85 10.17
CA LEU A 63 -12.53 -5.99 11.44
C LEU A 63 -13.00 -7.18 12.26
N PHE A 64 -14.32 -7.40 12.32
CA PHE A 64 -14.93 -8.55 12.99
C PHE A 64 -14.48 -9.84 12.33
N GLY A 65 -14.49 -9.91 11.00
CA GLY A 65 -14.03 -11.07 10.22
C GLY A 65 -12.56 -11.40 10.48
N LEU A 66 -11.70 -10.39 10.60
CA LEU A 66 -10.27 -10.57 10.91
C LEU A 66 -10.02 -11.26 12.25
N ILE A 67 -10.91 -11.09 13.23
CA ILE A 67 -10.78 -11.65 14.57
C ILE A 67 -11.59 -12.95 14.69
N TYR A 68 -12.86 -12.90 14.31
CA TYR A 68 -13.83 -13.98 14.48
C TYR A 68 -13.49 -15.21 13.65
N VAL A 69 -13.21 -15.04 12.34
CA VAL A 69 -12.99 -16.18 11.44
C VAL A 69 -11.77 -16.99 11.87
N PRO A 70 -10.62 -16.40 12.23
CA PRO A 70 -9.48 -17.15 12.76
C PRO A 70 -9.78 -17.95 14.03
N ILE A 71 -10.47 -17.36 15.00
CA ILE A 71 -10.78 -18.01 16.28
C ILE A 71 -11.71 -19.20 16.05
N VAL A 72 -12.81 -18.97 15.32
CA VAL A 72 -13.83 -20.00 15.04
C VAL A 72 -13.25 -21.12 14.21
N PHE A 73 -12.42 -20.82 13.22
CA PHE A 73 -11.70 -21.83 12.45
C PHE A 73 -10.83 -22.72 13.36
N VAL A 74 -10.05 -22.17 14.29
CA VAL A 74 -9.18 -22.97 15.17
C VAL A 74 -10.01 -23.92 16.05
N VAL A 75 -11.14 -23.43 16.59
CA VAL A 75 -12.08 -24.23 17.38
C VAL A 75 -12.68 -25.35 16.52
N LEU A 76 -13.25 -25.01 15.37
CA LEU A 76 -13.84 -25.96 14.43
C LEU A 76 -12.81 -26.99 13.94
N TYR A 77 -11.59 -26.57 13.62
CA TYR A 77 -10.52 -27.47 13.18
C TYR A 77 -10.21 -28.53 14.22
N LYS A 78 -10.11 -28.13 15.50
CA LYS A 78 -9.90 -29.07 16.61
C LYS A 78 -11.09 -29.99 16.83
N LEU A 79 -12.31 -29.45 16.82
CA LEU A 79 -13.55 -30.23 16.99
C LEU A 79 -13.70 -31.26 15.87
N VAL A 80 -13.66 -30.82 14.61
CA VAL A 80 -13.77 -31.69 13.43
C VAL A 80 -12.64 -32.73 13.45
N SER A 81 -11.40 -32.36 13.79
CA SER A 81 -10.29 -33.31 13.92
C SER A 81 -10.52 -34.36 15.01
N PHE A 82 -11.09 -33.96 16.16
CA PHE A 82 -11.42 -34.86 17.26
C PHE A 82 -12.51 -35.85 16.85
N PHE A 83 -13.64 -35.37 16.32
CA PHE A 83 -14.73 -36.23 15.85
C PHE A 83 -14.28 -37.16 14.73
N GLU A 84 -13.47 -36.66 13.80
CA GLU A 84 -12.93 -37.46 12.71
C GLU A 84 -11.88 -38.47 13.18
N GLY A 85 -11.15 -38.18 14.26
CA GLY A 85 -10.28 -39.15 14.94
C GLY A 85 -11.06 -40.29 15.60
N LYS A 86 -12.16 -39.96 16.29
CA LYS A 86 -12.95 -40.90 17.10
C LYS A 86 -13.95 -41.71 16.27
N TYR A 87 -14.68 -41.07 15.36
CA TYR A 87 -15.81 -41.67 14.66
C TYR A 87 -15.55 -41.93 13.17
N LYS A 88 -14.45 -41.40 12.61
CA LYS A 88 -14.11 -41.51 11.18
C LYS A 88 -15.28 -41.11 10.25
N PHE A 89 -16.10 -40.15 10.66
CA PHE A 89 -17.33 -39.78 9.95
C PHE A 89 -17.07 -39.19 8.55
N LEU A 90 -15.87 -38.66 8.30
CA LEU A 90 -15.45 -38.17 6.99
C LEU A 90 -14.84 -39.27 6.10
N PHE A 91 -14.65 -40.49 6.62
CA PHE A 91 -14.02 -41.59 5.89
C PHE A 91 -14.66 -41.86 4.52
N PRO A 92 -16.01 -41.88 4.36
CA PRO A 92 -16.62 -42.10 3.06
C PRO A 92 -16.22 -41.07 2.00
N PHE A 93 -15.94 -39.83 2.42
CA PHE A 93 -15.62 -38.74 1.51
C PHE A 93 -14.17 -38.79 1.03
N TYR A 94 -13.21 -39.02 1.94
CA TYR A 94 -11.80 -39.04 1.56
C TYR A 94 -11.31 -40.42 1.09
N SER A 95 -12.05 -41.51 1.35
CA SER A 95 -11.76 -42.84 0.80
C SER A 95 -12.30 -43.04 -0.61
N ASN A 96 -13.34 -42.28 -1.00
CA ASN A 96 -13.97 -42.40 -2.30
C ASN A 96 -13.28 -41.52 -3.37
N ASN A 97 -12.73 -42.18 -4.41
CA ASN A 97 -12.10 -41.49 -5.53
C ASN A 97 -13.09 -40.63 -6.33
N TYR A 98 -14.37 -41.03 -6.41
CA TYR A 98 -15.41 -40.26 -7.11
C TYR A 98 -15.72 -38.95 -6.39
N PHE A 99 -15.83 -38.96 -5.06
CA PHE A 99 -16.05 -37.73 -4.30
C PHE A 99 -14.90 -36.74 -4.50
N ASN A 100 -13.65 -37.22 -4.45
CA ASN A 100 -12.48 -36.39 -4.77
C ASN A 100 -12.56 -35.81 -6.18
N MET A 101 -12.98 -36.58 -7.18
CA MET A 101 -13.12 -36.10 -8.55
C MET A 101 -14.23 -35.04 -8.67
N THR A 102 -15.42 -35.30 -8.12
CA THR A 102 -16.55 -34.37 -8.13
C THR A 102 -16.22 -33.08 -7.38
N PHE A 103 -15.59 -33.17 -6.20
CA PHE A 103 -15.16 -32.00 -5.45
C PHE A 103 -14.17 -31.15 -6.25
N ASN A 104 -13.20 -31.76 -6.92
CA ASN A 104 -12.27 -31.05 -7.80
C ASN A 104 -12.98 -30.38 -8.97
N ILE A 105 -13.95 -31.04 -9.60
CA ILE A 105 -14.76 -30.44 -10.67
C ILE A 105 -15.53 -29.23 -10.17
N ILE A 106 -16.16 -29.33 -8.98
CA ILE A 106 -16.88 -28.21 -8.37
C ILE A 106 -15.93 -27.05 -8.07
N VAL A 107 -14.77 -27.32 -7.48
CA VAL A 107 -13.77 -26.28 -7.19
C VAL A 107 -13.31 -25.60 -8.48
N VAL A 108 -12.98 -26.36 -9.53
CA VAL A 108 -12.59 -25.82 -10.83
C VAL A 108 -13.73 -25.02 -11.47
N ALA A 109 -14.97 -25.50 -11.42
CA ALA A 109 -16.14 -24.82 -11.97
C ALA A 109 -16.43 -23.51 -11.23
N VAL A 110 -16.38 -23.51 -9.89
CA VAL A 110 -16.53 -22.31 -9.06
C VAL A 110 -15.41 -21.32 -9.39
N MET A 111 -14.17 -21.79 -9.51
CA MET A 111 -13.03 -20.94 -9.88
C MET A 111 -13.17 -20.36 -11.29
N PHE A 112 -13.68 -21.12 -12.25
CA PHE A 112 -13.89 -20.67 -13.62
C PHE A 112 -15.04 -19.64 -13.70
N LEU A 113 -16.17 -19.93 -13.06
CA LEU A 113 -17.30 -18.99 -12.94
C LEU A 113 -16.84 -17.70 -12.25
N TRP A 114 -16.05 -17.81 -11.20
CA TRP A 114 -15.51 -16.66 -10.50
C TRP A 114 -14.54 -15.85 -11.36
N GLY A 115 -13.62 -16.51 -12.06
CA GLY A 115 -12.76 -15.87 -13.05
C GLY A 115 -13.56 -15.14 -14.12
N TYR A 116 -14.60 -15.77 -14.68
CA TYR A 116 -15.51 -15.16 -15.63
C TYR A 116 -16.22 -13.91 -15.06
N TYR A 117 -16.73 -13.97 -13.82
CA TYR A 117 -17.33 -12.82 -13.15
C TYR A 117 -16.33 -11.69 -12.88
N ILE A 118 -15.09 -12.03 -12.54
CA ILE A 118 -14.00 -11.06 -12.37
C ILE A 118 -13.69 -10.37 -13.70
N PHE A 119 -13.57 -11.13 -14.81
CA PHE A 119 -13.36 -10.56 -16.13
C PHE A 119 -14.53 -9.70 -16.61
N LYS A 120 -15.77 -10.13 -16.35
CA LYS A 120 -16.98 -9.36 -16.67
C LYS A 120 -17.15 -8.11 -15.79
N GLY A 121 -16.78 -8.20 -14.52
CA GLY A 121 -16.76 -7.07 -13.57
C GLY A 121 -15.70 -6.03 -13.93
N ALA A 122 -14.55 -6.50 -14.44
CA ALA A 122 -13.55 -5.64 -15.08
C ALA A 122 -14.16 -4.96 -16.31
N GLU A 123 -14.81 -5.66 -17.23
CA GLU A 123 -15.44 -5.05 -18.42
C GLU A 123 -16.45 -3.92 -18.10
N ALA A 124 -17.13 -3.96 -16.96
CA ALA A 124 -18.14 -2.97 -16.55
C ALA A 124 -17.56 -1.69 -15.90
N GLY A 125 -16.25 -1.65 -15.60
CA GLY A 125 -15.59 -0.45 -15.07
C GLY A 125 -15.05 0.45 -16.17
N PHE A 126 -15.33 1.77 -16.10
CA PHE A 126 -14.75 2.78 -17.01
C PHE A 126 -13.20 2.74 -17.01
N GLU A 127 -12.58 2.30 -15.90
CA GLU A 127 -11.13 2.17 -15.72
C GLU A 127 -10.51 0.93 -16.41
N CYS A 128 -11.31 0.00 -16.93
CA CYS A 128 -10.84 -1.28 -17.46
C CYS A 128 -10.74 -1.33 -18.99
N TRP A 129 -10.79 -0.19 -19.68
CA TRP A 129 -10.46 -0.12 -21.12
C TRP A 129 -9.07 -0.71 -21.44
N ILE A 130 -8.14 -0.66 -20.49
CA ILE A 130 -6.84 -1.34 -20.56
C ILE A 130 -7.00 -2.87 -20.69
N PHE A 131 -7.97 -3.48 -19.96
CA PHE A 131 -8.28 -4.91 -20.09
C PHE A 131 -8.82 -5.26 -21.48
N LYS A 132 -9.61 -4.38 -22.10
CA LYS A 132 -10.15 -4.59 -23.46
C LYS A 132 -9.08 -4.60 -24.55
N ILE A 133 -8.04 -3.78 -24.43
CA ILE A 133 -7.03 -3.58 -25.49
C ILE A 133 -5.78 -4.47 -25.30
N THR A 134 -5.37 -4.76 -24.06
CA THR A 134 -4.10 -5.49 -23.80
C THR A 134 -4.26 -6.95 -23.40
N LEU A 135 -5.39 -7.35 -22.80
CA LEU A 135 -5.73 -8.77 -22.61
C LEU A 135 -6.46 -9.31 -23.83
N ASN A 136 -5.77 -9.31 -24.96
CA ASN A 136 -6.13 -10.28 -25.97
C ASN A 136 -5.96 -11.66 -25.32
N TYR A 137 -7.00 -12.48 -25.32
CA TYR A 137 -7.02 -13.83 -24.73
C TYR A 137 -5.78 -14.67 -25.09
N TYR A 138 -5.18 -14.38 -26.26
CA TYR A 138 -3.90 -14.92 -26.73
C TYR A 138 -2.70 -14.60 -25.84
N TRP A 139 -2.58 -13.42 -25.24
CA TRP A 139 -1.44 -13.04 -24.37
C TRP A 139 -1.46 -13.78 -23.04
N LEU A 140 -2.64 -13.94 -22.44
CA LEU A 140 -2.80 -14.75 -21.22
C LEU A 140 -2.46 -16.21 -21.50
N ARG A 141 -2.95 -16.77 -22.61
CA ARG A 141 -2.60 -18.14 -23.06
C ARG A 141 -1.09 -18.27 -23.30
N PHE A 142 -0.49 -17.35 -24.05
CA PHE A 142 0.93 -17.36 -24.38
C PHE A 142 1.79 -17.32 -23.12
N ALA A 143 1.47 -16.44 -22.17
CA ALA A 143 2.27 -16.29 -20.98
C ALA A 143 2.05 -17.43 -19.96
N LEU A 144 0.86 -18.04 -19.94
CA LEU A 144 0.63 -19.27 -19.17
C LEU A 144 1.43 -20.44 -19.76
N ILE A 145 1.47 -20.57 -21.10
CA ILE A 145 2.32 -21.55 -21.79
C ILE A 145 3.79 -21.27 -21.48
N LEU A 146 4.25 -20.02 -21.60
CA LEU A 146 5.62 -19.62 -21.32
C LEU A 146 6.00 -19.91 -19.86
N PHE A 147 5.13 -19.61 -18.90
CA PHE A 147 5.36 -19.89 -17.49
C PHE A 147 5.48 -21.41 -17.24
N ILE A 148 4.61 -22.22 -17.84
CA ILE A 148 4.69 -23.67 -17.76
C ILE A 148 6.02 -24.16 -18.37
N LEU A 149 6.40 -23.67 -19.55
CA LEU A 149 7.66 -24.02 -20.20
C LEU A 149 8.85 -23.66 -19.30
N LEU A 150 8.87 -22.47 -18.72
CA LEU A 150 9.94 -22.02 -17.84
C LEU A 150 10.07 -22.89 -16.58
N MET A 151 8.95 -23.31 -15.98
CA MET A 151 8.99 -24.28 -14.88
C MET A 151 9.54 -25.64 -15.34
N LEU A 152 9.13 -26.13 -16.52
CA LEU A 152 9.59 -27.41 -17.05
C LEU A 152 11.09 -27.41 -17.38
N PHE A 153 11.65 -26.27 -17.80
CA PHE A 153 13.04 -26.11 -18.21
C PHE A 153 13.94 -25.44 -17.16
N HIS A 154 13.49 -25.28 -15.91
CA HIS A 154 14.20 -24.56 -14.84
C HIS A 154 15.68 -24.98 -14.66
N LYS A 155 16.00 -26.28 -14.79
CA LYS A 155 17.37 -26.81 -14.66
C LYS A 155 18.32 -26.34 -15.76
N LYS A 156 17.83 -26.02 -16.96
CA LYS A 156 18.68 -25.48 -18.04
C LYS A 156 19.04 -24.02 -17.75
N PHE A 157 18.10 -23.26 -17.21
CA PHE A 157 18.31 -21.85 -16.88
C PHE A 157 19.12 -21.65 -15.59
N SER A 158 19.15 -22.63 -14.68
CA SER A 158 19.97 -22.56 -13.46
C SER A 158 21.48 -22.62 -13.71
N ASN A 159 21.92 -22.95 -14.92
CA ASN A 159 23.35 -22.96 -15.29
C ASN A 159 23.86 -21.59 -15.77
N ILE A 160 22.99 -20.59 -15.89
CA ILE A 160 23.36 -19.21 -16.27
C ILE A 160 24.01 -18.52 -15.06
N ASN A 161 25.00 -17.65 -15.31
CA ASN A 161 25.73 -16.91 -14.28
C ASN A 161 24.77 -16.18 -13.31
N SER A 162 24.79 -16.62 -12.06
CA SER A 162 23.91 -16.19 -10.98
C SER A 162 23.89 -14.68 -10.73
N LYS A 163 25.07 -14.05 -10.79
CA LYS A 163 25.22 -12.60 -10.56
C LYS A 163 24.51 -11.78 -11.63
N ALA A 164 24.38 -12.32 -12.85
CA ALA A 164 23.72 -11.63 -13.94
C ALA A 164 22.24 -11.37 -13.63
N PHE A 165 21.51 -12.35 -13.08
CA PHE A 165 20.10 -12.16 -12.75
C PHE A 165 19.87 -11.11 -11.67
N PHE A 166 20.70 -11.10 -10.63
CA PHE A 166 20.62 -10.07 -9.59
C PHE A 166 20.86 -8.67 -10.17
N ILE A 167 21.93 -8.51 -10.96
CA ILE A 167 22.27 -7.25 -11.62
C ILE A 167 21.14 -6.82 -12.57
N THR A 168 20.61 -7.73 -13.39
CA THR A 168 19.46 -7.45 -14.26
C THR A 168 18.25 -7.01 -13.45
N GLY A 169 17.94 -7.66 -12.33
CA GLY A 169 16.86 -7.24 -11.44
C GLY A 169 17.05 -5.82 -10.91
N VAL A 170 18.26 -5.47 -10.46
CA VAL A 170 18.60 -4.11 -10.01
C VAL A 170 18.48 -3.10 -11.14
N LEU A 171 18.93 -3.42 -12.36
CA LEU A 171 18.80 -2.55 -13.53
C LEU A 171 17.33 -2.34 -13.93
N ILE A 172 16.48 -3.37 -13.84
CA ILE A 172 15.04 -3.24 -14.07
C ILE A 172 14.42 -2.32 -13.02
N ILE A 173 14.78 -2.47 -11.74
CA ILE A 173 14.30 -1.59 -10.66
C ILE A 173 14.73 -0.14 -10.91
N LEU A 174 15.99 0.07 -11.32
CA LEU A 174 16.52 1.39 -11.64
C LEU A 174 15.76 2.01 -12.82
N ALA A 175 15.58 1.28 -13.92
CA ALA A 175 14.84 1.75 -15.10
C ALA A 175 13.38 2.10 -14.74
N THR A 176 12.72 1.25 -13.96
CA THR A 176 11.36 1.45 -13.43
C THR A 176 11.29 2.69 -12.52
N THR A 177 12.32 2.93 -11.71
CA THR A 177 12.37 4.10 -10.83
C THR A 177 12.56 5.38 -11.64
N ILE A 178 13.36 5.37 -12.71
CA ILE A 178 13.60 6.56 -13.55
C ILE A 178 12.33 7.02 -14.28
N THR A 179 11.36 6.13 -14.56
CA THR A 179 10.08 6.57 -15.15
C THR A 179 9.19 7.35 -14.20
N GLN A 180 9.51 7.36 -12.91
CA GLN A 180 8.75 8.01 -11.83
C GLN A 180 9.25 9.43 -11.51
N PHE A 181 10.03 10.02 -12.41
CA PHE A 181 10.70 11.29 -12.21
C PHE A 181 9.73 12.47 -12.38
N HIS A 182 9.86 13.51 -11.54
CA HIS A 182 9.10 14.75 -11.67
C HIS A 182 10.02 15.96 -11.85
N THR A 183 9.81 16.67 -12.96
CA THR A 183 10.42 17.97 -13.24
C THR A 183 9.37 19.08 -13.14
N ASN A 184 9.84 20.33 -13.19
CA ASN A 184 8.99 21.52 -13.26
C ASN A 184 7.92 21.40 -14.36
N ASN A 185 8.33 21.06 -15.58
CA ASN A 185 7.45 20.93 -16.73
C ASN A 185 6.37 19.86 -16.53
N ILE A 186 6.74 18.71 -15.97
CA ILE A 186 5.81 17.60 -15.73
C ILE A 186 4.72 18.02 -14.74
N ILE A 187 5.09 18.70 -13.65
CA ILE A 187 4.15 19.15 -12.62
C ILE A 187 3.20 20.24 -13.16
N ILE A 188 3.69 21.14 -13.99
CA ILE A 188 2.89 22.24 -14.54
C ILE A 188 1.86 21.72 -15.55
N ARG A 189 2.29 20.85 -16.47
CA ARG A 189 1.45 20.35 -17.57
C ARG A 189 0.34 19.40 -17.12
N ASN A 190 0.42 18.90 -15.89
CA ASN A 190 -0.54 17.93 -15.39
C ASN A 190 -1.00 18.32 -13.98
N PRO A 191 -2.16 19.03 -13.89
CA PRO A 191 -2.75 19.50 -12.64
C PRO A 191 -3.01 18.38 -11.61
N PHE A 192 -3.23 17.14 -12.06
CA PHE A 192 -3.38 16.01 -11.17
C PHE A 192 -2.05 15.61 -10.52
N ILE A 193 -0.90 15.70 -11.24
CA ILE A 193 0.43 15.50 -10.60
C ILE A 193 0.59 16.55 -9.54
N ASN A 194 0.29 17.80 -9.91
CA ASN A 194 0.47 18.91 -9.01
C ASN A 194 -0.30 18.66 -7.71
N ALA A 195 -1.61 18.42 -7.75
CA ALA A 195 -2.39 18.25 -6.53
C ALA A 195 -1.82 17.16 -5.59
N HIS A 196 -1.38 16.03 -6.18
CA HIS A 196 -0.82 14.93 -5.41
C HIS A 196 0.61 15.19 -4.92
N PHE A 197 1.48 15.68 -5.79
CA PHE A 197 2.86 15.98 -5.45
C PHE A 197 2.95 17.13 -4.45
N SER A 198 2.10 18.16 -4.59
CA SER A 198 2.04 19.36 -3.76
C SER A 198 1.80 19.04 -2.29
N MET A 199 0.86 18.13 -1.95
CA MET A 199 0.66 17.70 -0.55
C MET A 199 1.95 17.16 0.09
N ILE A 200 2.77 16.45 -0.68
CA ILE A 200 3.97 15.78 -0.18
C ILE A 200 5.17 16.73 -0.18
N ALA A 201 5.37 17.44 -1.29
CA ALA A 201 6.45 18.40 -1.46
C ALA A 201 6.26 19.62 -0.54
N GLY A 202 5.02 20.07 -0.33
CA GLY A 202 4.67 21.10 0.63
C GLY A 202 5.09 20.71 2.04
N ALA A 203 4.84 19.48 2.47
CA ALA A 203 5.29 18.99 3.77
C ALA A 203 6.82 19.01 3.91
N VAL A 204 7.56 18.54 2.90
CA VAL A 204 9.03 18.58 2.89
C VAL A 204 9.54 20.02 2.91
N ASN A 205 8.96 20.90 2.08
CA ASN A 205 9.32 22.31 2.00
C ASN A 205 9.12 23.04 3.33
N GLN A 206 7.96 22.87 3.96
CA GLN A 206 7.68 23.52 5.23
C GLN A 206 8.56 22.98 6.36
N ALA A 207 8.82 21.65 6.39
CA ALA A 207 9.74 21.06 7.36
C ALA A 207 11.19 21.57 7.18
N ALA A 208 11.63 21.78 5.93
CA ALA A 208 12.94 22.36 5.61
C ALA A 208 13.07 23.82 6.05
N ASN A 209 11.95 24.55 6.09
CA ASN A 209 11.88 25.95 6.50
C ASN A 209 11.58 26.15 8.00
N GLY A 210 11.75 25.14 8.84
CA GLY A 210 11.66 25.30 10.29
C GLY A 210 10.31 24.93 10.92
N LYS A 211 9.26 24.70 10.14
CA LYS A 211 7.96 24.28 10.67
C LYS A 211 7.95 22.87 11.25
N THR A 212 7.11 22.66 12.25
CA THR A 212 6.97 21.40 12.98
C THR A 212 5.58 20.82 12.79
N ILE A 213 5.51 19.56 12.36
CA ILE A 213 4.26 18.83 12.14
C ILE A 213 3.54 18.65 13.48
N LEU A 214 2.20 18.71 13.48
CA LEU A 214 1.33 18.72 14.66
C LEU A 214 1.54 19.92 15.61
N VAL A 215 2.36 20.92 15.24
CA VAL A 215 2.53 22.15 16.03
C VAL A 215 2.24 23.37 15.17
N ASP A 216 3.01 23.56 14.09
CA ASP A 216 2.90 24.70 13.17
C ASP A 216 2.16 24.33 11.89
N MET A 217 2.11 23.04 11.58
CA MET A 217 1.50 22.51 10.37
C MET A 217 1.03 21.08 10.58
N PHE A 218 0.24 20.61 9.63
CA PHE A 218 -0.26 19.26 9.60
C PHE A 218 0.09 18.56 8.29
N SER A 219 0.41 17.26 8.33
CA SER A 219 0.71 16.45 7.15
C SER A 219 -0.14 15.18 7.12
N GLN A 220 -0.86 14.98 6.01
CA GLN A 220 -1.76 13.82 5.87
C GLN A 220 -1.03 12.47 5.84
N TYR A 221 0.17 12.41 5.25
CA TYR A 221 0.82 11.13 4.91
C TYR A 221 1.88 10.68 5.91
N GLY A 222 2.04 11.39 7.03
CA GLY A 222 2.89 10.99 8.14
C GLY A 222 3.76 12.09 8.70
N VAL A 223 4.45 11.77 9.79
CA VAL A 223 5.20 12.74 10.60
C VAL A 223 6.69 12.73 10.24
N LEU A 224 7.30 11.56 10.01
CA LEU A 224 8.76 11.48 9.89
C LEU A 224 9.31 11.69 8.48
N TYR A 225 8.59 11.27 7.43
CA TYR A 225 9.10 11.37 6.06
C TYR A 225 9.44 12.81 5.64
N PRO A 226 8.68 13.87 6.02
CA PRO A 226 8.98 15.23 5.60
C PRO A 226 10.32 15.73 6.17
N TYR A 227 10.67 15.32 7.40
CA TYR A 227 11.95 15.70 8.01
C TYR A 227 13.13 15.02 7.35
N ILE A 228 13.01 13.74 6.96
CA ILE A 228 14.08 13.07 6.19
C ILE A 228 14.23 13.72 4.82
N GLY A 229 13.11 14.05 4.16
CA GLY A 229 13.12 14.80 2.90
C GLY A 229 13.78 16.18 3.06
N ALA A 230 13.50 16.89 4.16
CA ALA A 230 14.08 18.19 4.45
C ALA A 230 15.60 18.13 4.69
N ILE A 231 16.07 17.09 5.39
CA ILE A 231 17.52 16.84 5.55
C ILE A 231 18.15 16.57 4.18
N PHE A 232 17.51 15.75 3.34
CA PHE A 232 17.98 15.44 2.00
C PHE A 232 18.09 16.71 1.14
N THR A 233 17.05 17.55 1.09
CA THR A 233 17.08 18.78 0.30
C THR A 233 18.02 19.84 0.86
N LYS A 234 18.30 19.84 2.16
CA LYS A 234 19.35 20.68 2.75
C LYS A 234 20.75 20.31 2.25
N ILE A 235 21.01 19.02 2.03
CA ILE A 235 22.32 18.51 1.56
C ILE A 235 22.49 18.72 0.05
N PHE A 236 21.47 18.39 -0.75
CA PHE A 236 21.57 18.38 -2.22
C PHE A 236 21.02 19.65 -2.89
N GLY A 237 20.46 20.58 -2.11
CA GLY A 237 19.78 21.78 -2.59
C GLY A 237 18.27 21.65 -2.57
N HIS A 238 17.57 22.75 -2.26
CA HIS A 238 16.11 22.75 -2.15
C HIS A 238 15.46 23.03 -3.50
N SER A 239 15.00 21.98 -4.17
CA SER A 239 14.35 22.06 -5.48
C SER A 239 13.34 20.93 -5.66
N ILE A 240 12.38 21.14 -6.57
CA ILE A 240 11.41 20.12 -7.00
C ILE A 240 12.12 18.85 -7.49
N LEU A 241 13.22 19.05 -8.22
CA LEU A 241 14.08 17.99 -8.73
C LEU A 241 14.61 17.11 -7.59
N ASN A 242 15.21 17.73 -6.56
CA ASN A 242 15.80 17.00 -5.45
C ASN A 242 14.74 16.35 -4.55
N ILE A 243 13.57 16.97 -4.39
CA ILE A 243 12.42 16.35 -3.72
C ILE A 243 11.96 15.10 -4.49
N SER A 244 11.90 15.17 -5.83
CA SER A 244 11.59 13.99 -6.65
C SER A 244 12.64 12.90 -6.47
N ILE A 245 13.94 13.24 -6.55
CA ILE A 245 15.05 12.29 -6.34
C ILE A 245 14.94 11.60 -4.97
N TYR A 246 14.62 12.33 -3.90
CA TYR A 246 14.38 11.76 -2.58
C TYR A 246 13.33 10.64 -2.62
N PHE A 247 12.18 10.89 -3.24
CA PHE A 247 11.14 9.86 -3.39
C PHE A 247 11.58 8.72 -4.31
N LEU A 248 12.33 8.99 -5.38
CA LEU A 248 12.87 7.96 -6.25
C LEU A 248 13.81 7.00 -5.51
N VAL A 249 14.68 7.52 -4.64
CA VAL A 249 15.54 6.67 -3.78
C VAL A 249 14.69 5.76 -2.92
N LEU A 250 13.62 6.28 -2.31
CA LEU A 250 12.70 5.46 -1.51
C LEU A 250 11.93 4.43 -2.36
N ILE A 251 11.55 4.74 -3.61
CA ILE A 251 10.93 3.78 -4.54
C ILE A 251 11.91 2.66 -4.89
N PHE A 252 13.15 3.03 -5.24
CA PHE A 252 14.22 2.08 -5.54
C PHE A 252 14.44 1.13 -4.36
N LEU A 253 14.58 1.66 -3.15
CA LEU A 253 14.75 0.87 -1.94
C LEU A 253 13.55 -0.04 -1.66
N SER A 254 12.33 0.45 -1.88
CA SER A 254 11.11 -0.34 -1.69
C SER A 254 11.10 -1.57 -2.59
N PHE A 255 11.38 -1.42 -3.89
CA PHE A 255 11.46 -2.55 -4.81
C PHE A 255 12.70 -3.42 -4.56
N LEU A 256 13.83 -2.82 -4.15
CA LEU A 256 15.02 -3.57 -3.79
C LEU A 256 14.75 -4.49 -2.60
N PHE A 257 14.08 -4.02 -1.54
CA PHE A 257 13.73 -4.89 -0.41
C PHE A 257 12.76 -6.01 -0.81
N MET A 258 11.76 -5.73 -1.67
CA MET A 258 10.90 -6.79 -2.21
C MET A 258 11.70 -7.81 -3.02
N TYR A 259 12.65 -7.36 -3.84
CA TYR A 259 13.51 -8.26 -4.61
C TYR A 259 14.48 -9.06 -3.73
N MET A 260 15.04 -8.43 -2.70
CA MET A 260 15.87 -9.11 -1.69
C MET A 260 15.05 -10.17 -0.95
N ALA A 261 13.78 -9.90 -0.61
CA ALA A 261 12.90 -10.91 -0.01
C ALA A 261 12.66 -12.09 -0.95
N LEU A 262 12.39 -11.82 -2.24
CA LEU A 262 12.24 -12.85 -3.27
C LEU A 262 13.50 -13.71 -3.35
N ASN A 263 14.67 -13.10 -3.50
CA ASN A 263 15.96 -13.78 -3.54
C ASN A 263 16.28 -14.58 -2.27
N GLU A 264 15.89 -14.08 -1.11
CA GLU A 264 16.18 -14.73 0.17
C GLU A 264 15.49 -16.10 0.30
N LYS A 265 14.28 -16.24 -0.27
CA LYS A 265 13.52 -17.50 -0.27
C LYS A 265 13.72 -18.32 -1.54
N LEU A 266 13.64 -17.69 -2.70
CA LEU A 266 13.66 -18.37 -4.00
C LEU A 266 15.08 -18.68 -4.50
N GLY A 267 16.10 -18.10 -3.85
CA GLY A 267 17.50 -18.13 -4.25
C GLY A 267 17.89 -16.86 -4.99
N ALA A 268 19.01 -16.25 -4.60
CA ALA A 268 19.56 -15.03 -5.21
C ALA A 268 19.89 -15.20 -6.70
N ASP A 269 20.05 -16.45 -7.11
CA ASP A 269 20.57 -16.88 -8.42
C ASP A 269 19.45 -17.41 -9.33
N SER A 270 18.20 -17.31 -8.87
CA SER A 270 17.07 -17.92 -9.53
C SER A 270 16.43 -16.96 -10.53
N TRP A 271 16.36 -17.37 -11.79
CA TRP A 271 15.52 -16.70 -12.80
C TRP A 271 14.07 -16.53 -12.32
N TYR A 272 13.62 -17.41 -11.41
CA TYR A 272 12.29 -17.36 -10.81
C TYR A 272 12.12 -16.13 -9.91
N SER A 273 13.16 -15.72 -9.18
CA SER A 273 13.17 -14.47 -8.42
C SER A 273 13.05 -13.26 -9.34
N LEU A 274 13.80 -13.26 -10.46
CA LEU A 274 13.75 -12.20 -11.45
C LEU A 274 12.37 -12.10 -12.13
N LEU A 275 11.77 -13.22 -12.52
CA LEU A 275 10.42 -13.20 -13.08
C LEU A 275 9.36 -12.79 -12.08
N SER A 276 9.51 -13.17 -10.80
CA SER A 276 8.61 -12.74 -9.75
C SER A 276 8.71 -11.22 -9.51
N LEU A 277 9.93 -10.65 -9.62
CA LEU A 277 10.14 -9.20 -9.63
C LEU A 277 9.50 -8.55 -10.85
N ILE A 278 9.68 -9.09 -12.05
CA ILE A 278 9.06 -8.59 -13.29
C ILE A 278 7.54 -8.61 -13.17
N ALA A 279 6.96 -9.69 -12.63
CA ALA A 279 5.53 -9.78 -12.35
C ALA A 279 5.08 -8.70 -11.37
N LEU A 280 5.84 -8.52 -10.28
CA LEU A 280 5.56 -7.51 -9.27
C LEU A 280 5.56 -6.10 -9.86
N ILE A 281 6.59 -5.73 -10.63
CA ILE A 281 6.66 -4.43 -11.30
C ILE A 281 5.56 -4.30 -12.36
N GLY A 282 5.29 -5.37 -13.11
CA GLY A 282 4.20 -5.40 -14.10
C GLY A 282 2.83 -5.06 -13.51
N ILE A 283 2.52 -5.57 -12.32
CA ILE A 283 1.24 -5.27 -11.65
C ILE A 283 1.29 -3.91 -10.95
N VAL A 284 2.31 -3.68 -10.11
CA VAL A 284 2.36 -2.52 -9.21
C VAL A 284 2.67 -1.22 -9.96
N HIS A 285 3.54 -1.28 -10.97
CA HIS A 285 4.06 -0.10 -11.66
C HIS A 285 3.45 0.09 -13.05
N ILE A 286 3.29 -0.99 -13.81
CA ILE A 286 2.92 -0.86 -15.23
C ILE A 286 1.41 -0.64 -15.43
N PHE A 287 0.59 -1.00 -14.43
CA PHE A 287 -0.78 -0.51 -14.38
C PHE A 287 -0.84 1.03 -14.35
N TYR A 288 0.05 1.72 -13.61
CA TYR A 288 0.13 3.18 -13.68
C TYR A 288 0.55 3.66 -15.06
N VAL A 289 1.60 3.07 -15.64
CA VAL A 289 2.05 3.40 -17.01
C VAL A 289 0.92 3.23 -18.03
N SER A 290 0.03 2.26 -17.83
CA SER A 290 -1.10 2.03 -18.74
C SER A 290 -2.22 3.07 -18.63
N ILE A 291 -2.45 3.67 -17.46
CA ILE A 291 -3.40 4.79 -17.31
C ILE A 291 -2.84 6.06 -17.99
N ILE A 292 -1.53 6.27 -17.92
CA ILE A 292 -0.82 7.40 -18.57
C ILE A 292 -1.08 7.46 -20.09
N LEU A 293 -1.22 6.32 -20.75
CA LEU A 293 -1.27 6.24 -22.22
C LEU A 293 -2.65 6.52 -22.83
N PHE A 294 -3.73 6.44 -22.04
CA PHE A 294 -5.10 6.50 -22.57
C PHE A 294 -5.97 7.61 -21.99
N GLY A 295 -5.53 8.29 -20.92
CA GLY A 295 -6.30 9.36 -20.27
C GLY A 295 -5.61 10.72 -20.16
N GLY A 296 -4.35 10.87 -20.61
CA GLY A 296 -3.58 12.11 -20.43
C GLY A 296 -3.23 12.44 -18.97
N VAL A 297 -3.60 11.58 -18.02
CA VAL A 297 -3.41 11.76 -16.59
C VAL A 297 -3.03 10.40 -15.96
N ASN A 298 -1.89 10.31 -15.27
CA ASN A 298 -1.58 9.45 -14.09
C ASN A 298 -0.17 8.85 -13.99
N ASN A 299 0.82 9.72 -13.83
CA ASN A 299 1.55 9.95 -12.57
C ASN A 299 1.90 8.75 -11.67
N THR A 300 3.17 8.76 -11.28
CA THR A 300 3.69 8.49 -9.94
C THR A 300 2.76 8.93 -8.80
N TYR A 301 2.52 8.04 -7.85
CA TYR A 301 1.73 8.32 -6.65
C TYR A 301 2.59 8.15 -5.39
N TYR A 302 3.45 9.14 -5.11
CA TYR A 302 4.40 9.12 -3.99
C TYR A 302 3.73 8.92 -2.63
N GLN A 303 2.46 9.31 -2.49
CA GLN A 303 1.62 9.08 -1.29
C GLN A 303 1.60 7.61 -0.90
N TYR A 304 1.68 6.74 -1.88
CA TYR A 304 1.60 5.31 -1.67
C TYR A 304 2.95 4.65 -1.94
N GLN A 305 3.48 4.82 -3.15
CA GLN A 305 4.79 4.30 -3.54
C GLN A 305 5.74 5.51 -3.66
N PRO A 306 6.51 5.86 -2.62
CA PRO A 306 7.07 4.91 -1.64
C PRO A 306 6.61 5.09 -0.19
N ILE A 307 5.85 6.15 0.15
CA ILE A 307 5.61 6.52 1.55
C ILE A 307 4.97 5.37 2.34
N ARG A 308 3.99 4.67 1.75
CA ARG A 308 3.27 3.57 2.41
C ARG A 308 3.95 2.21 2.26
N THR A 309 4.81 2.02 1.27
CA THR A 309 5.35 0.70 0.93
C THR A 309 6.76 0.43 1.46
N ILE A 310 7.59 1.46 1.67
CA ILE A 310 9.01 1.27 2.03
C ILE A 310 9.22 0.38 3.26
N PHE A 311 8.52 0.65 4.37
CA PHE A 311 8.62 -0.16 5.58
C PHE A 311 7.98 -1.54 5.41
N GLY A 312 6.85 -1.63 4.70
CA GLY A 312 6.22 -2.92 4.42
C GLY A 312 7.16 -3.85 3.65
N SER A 313 7.81 -3.35 2.61
CA SER A 313 8.82 -4.07 1.83
C SER A 313 10.03 -4.47 2.68
N PHE A 314 10.56 -3.54 3.46
CA PHE A 314 11.67 -3.80 4.37
C PHE A 314 11.31 -4.93 5.34
N PHE A 315 10.15 -4.87 5.99
CA PHE A 315 9.75 -5.85 6.99
C PHE A 315 9.50 -7.24 6.39
N ILE A 316 9.03 -7.35 5.15
CA ILE A 316 8.94 -8.64 4.46
C ILE A 316 10.32 -9.29 4.33
N TRP A 317 11.33 -8.54 3.86
CA TRP A 317 12.70 -9.03 3.78
C TRP A 317 13.29 -9.32 5.17
N PHE A 318 13.09 -8.40 6.12
CA PHE A 318 13.64 -8.47 7.46
C PHE A 318 13.05 -9.64 8.27
N ALA A 319 11.76 -9.96 8.11
CA ALA A 319 11.15 -11.11 8.75
C ALA A 319 11.82 -12.42 8.32
N ILE A 320 12.14 -12.59 7.03
CA ILE A 320 12.87 -13.76 6.54
C ILE A 320 14.28 -13.83 7.17
N LYS A 321 14.99 -12.69 7.21
CA LYS A 321 16.32 -12.60 7.85
C LYS A 321 16.28 -12.84 9.36
N TYR A 322 15.19 -12.49 10.02
CA TYR A 322 14.97 -12.72 11.44
C TYR A 322 14.74 -14.21 11.71
N VAL A 323 13.90 -14.88 10.91
CA VAL A 323 13.65 -16.33 11.05
C VAL A 323 14.93 -17.14 10.85
N LYS A 324 15.70 -16.85 9.79
CA LYS A 324 16.92 -17.62 9.47
C LYS A 324 18.03 -17.50 10.52
N ASN A 325 18.11 -16.36 11.21
CA ASN A 325 19.14 -16.11 12.21
C ASN A 325 18.61 -15.09 13.22
N SER A 326 17.87 -15.56 14.21
CA SER A 326 17.28 -14.72 15.25
C SER A 326 18.37 -14.24 16.21
N SER A 327 18.43 -12.94 16.47
CA SER A 327 19.34 -12.35 17.45
C SER A 327 18.65 -11.25 18.27
N LYS A 328 19.23 -10.89 19.41
CA LYS A 328 18.71 -9.81 20.27
C LYS A 328 18.74 -8.47 19.55
N GLU A 329 19.77 -8.23 18.75
CA GLU A 329 19.96 -7.02 17.96
C GLU A 329 18.84 -6.90 16.92
N LYS A 330 18.56 -7.97 16.16
CA LYS A 330 17.46 -7.95 15.19
C LYS A 330 16.09 -7.80 15.86
N TYR A 331 15.92 -8.36 17.06
CA TYR A 331 14.71 -8.15 17.84
C TYR A 331 14.51 -6.67 18.19
N ILE A 332 15.54 -6.01 18.72
CA ILE A 332 15.51 -4.58 19.06
C ILE A 332 15.31 -3.73 17.80
N VAL A 333 16.05 -4.00 16.72
CA VAL A 333 15.89 -3.31 15.43
C VAL A 333 14.45 -3.43 14.92
N GLY A 334 13.86 -4.62 14.97
CA GLY A 334 12.46 -4.83 14.56
C GLY A 334 11.48 -4.01 15.40
N LEU A 335 11.69 -3.93 16.72
CA LEU A 335 10.85 -3.09 17.60
C LEU A 335 11.02 -1.61 17.32
N SER A 336 12.25 -1.11 17.17
CA SER A 336 12.52 0.30 16.88
C SER A 336 11.95 0.72 15.53
N LEU A 337 12.08 -0.13 14.52
CA LEU A 337 11.52 0.12 13.19
C LEU A 337 9.99 0.09 13.17
N CYS A 338 9.34 -0.62 14.09
CA CYS A 338 7.89 -0.53 14.27
C CYS A 338 7.46 0.84 14.80
N GLY A 339 8.22 1.43 15.73
CA GLY A 339 8.00 2.80 16.18
C GLY A 339 8.19 3.83 15.07
N ILE A 340 9.27 3.67 14.29
CA ILE A 340 9.56 4.56 13.16
C ILE A 340 8.48 4.41 12.08
N SER A 341 8.08 3.19 11.72
CA SER A 341 7.05 2.96 10.69
C SER A 341 5.71 3.56 11.10
N PHE A 342 5.35 3.48 12.39
CA PHE A 342 4.16 4.09 12.96
C PHE A 342 4.09 5.60 12.74
N LEU A 343 5.18 6.34 13.01
CA LEU A 343 5.24 7.79 12.76
C LEU A 343 5.55 8.14 11.29
N TRP A 344 6.14 7.22 10.54
CA TRP A 344 6.42 7.42 9.12
C TRP A 344 5.14 7.54 8.30
N ASN A 345 4.20 6.63 8.51
CA ASN A 345 2.86 6.67 7.94
C ASN A 345 1.94 5.80 8.81
N PHE A 346 0.89 6.40 9.38
CA PHE A 346 0.01 5.67 10.30
C PHE A 346 -0.75 4.53 9.60
N ASP A 347 -1.22 4.76 8.36
CA ASP A 347 -2.05 3.81 7.61
C ASP A 347 -1.33 2.48 7.36
N THR A 348 -0.01 2.47 7.14
CA THR A 348 0.78 1.23 6.97
C THR A 348 1.65 0.88 8.16
N GLY A 349 2.03 1.86 8.98
CA GLY A 349 2.77 1.66 10.21
C GLY A 349 2.01 0.81 11.23
N VAL A 350 0.71 1.07 11.42
CA VAL A 350 -0.15 0.26 12.31
C VAL A 350 -0.24 -1.21 11.84
N PRO A 351 -0.57 -1.51 10.58
CA PRO A 351 -0.47 -2.87 10.04
C PRO A 351 0.88 -3.56 10.28
N ILE A 352 1.99 -2.83 10.14
CA ILE A 352 3.34 -3.37 10.37
C ILE A 352 3.56 -3.73 11.84
N VAL A 353 3.21 -2.82 12.77
CA VAL A 353 3.29 -3.05 14.22
C VAL A 353 2.50 -4.29 14.62
N ILE A 354 1.26 -4.40 14.16
CA ILE A 354 0.38 -5.53 14.43
C ILE A 354 0.98 -6.81 13.86
N ALA A 355 1.35 -6.82 12.57
CA ALA A 355 1.90 -8.00 11.92
C ALA A 355 3.19 -8.49 12.59
N TRP A 356 4.09 -7.57 12.97
CA TRP A 356 5.35 -7.91 13.63
C TRP A 356 5.11 -8.45 15.05
N LEU A 357 4.22 -7.83 15.82
CA LEU A 357 3.86 -8.31 17.17
C LEU A 357 3.31 -9.74 17.11
N PHE A 358 2.33 -9.99 16.24
CA PHE A 358 1.75 -11.31 16.08
C PHE A 358 2.74 -12.33 15.51
N PHE A 359 3.68 -11.90 14.67
CA PHE A 359 4.78 -12.75 14.21
C PHE A 359 5.70 -13.18 15.36
N LEU A 360 6.06 -12.28 16.27
CA LEU A 360 6.85 -12.61 17.48
C LEU A 360 6.08 -13.57 18.40
N ILE A 361 4.78 -13.34 18.57
CA ILE A 361 3.90 -14.23 19.36
C ILE A 361 3.80 -15.60 18.69
N PHE A 362 3.56 -15.67 17.39
CA PHE A 362 3.51 -16.92 16.61
C PHE A 362 4.82 -17.70 16.75
N ASN A 363 5.96 -17.01 16.61
CA ASN A 363 7.27 -17.60 16.81
C ASN A 363 7.45 -18.19 18.21
N THR A 364 7.01 -17.49 19.25
CA THR A 364 7.05 -17.97 20.64
C THR A 364 6.16 -19.19 20.85
N ILE A 365 4.91 -19.15 20.37
CA ILE A 365 3.96 -20.25 20.54
C ILE A 365 4.41 -21.50 19.79
N SER A 366 5.13 -21.34 18.67
CA SER A 366 5.65 -22.44 17.86
C SER A 366 6.78 -23.24 18.53
N ILE A 367 7.40 -22.74 19.60
CA ILE A 367 8.48 -23.44 20.30
C ILE A 367 7.86 -24.58 21.12
N ASN A 368 8.19 -25.82 20.76
CA ASN A 368 7.59 -27.02 21.37
C ASN A 368 8.09 -27.29 22.79
N GLN A 369 9.30 -26.85 23.10
CA GLN A 369 9.97 -27.06 24.39
C GLN A 369 9.39 -26.18 25.52
N LEU A 370 8.67 -25.10 25.18
CA LEU A 370 8.10 -24.20 26.17
C LEU A 370 6.76 -24.70 26.71
N THR A 371 6.59 -24.58 28.02
CA THR A 371 5.30 -24.73 28.70
C THR A 371 4.31 -23.63 28.27
N ILE A 372 3.02 -23.85 28.52
CA ILE A 372 1.97 -22.85 28.23
C ILE A 372 2.23 -21.55 29.00
N LYS A 373 2.62 -21.65 30.27
CA LYS A 373 2.95 -20.49 31.12
C LYS A 373 4.10 -19.67 30.53
N GLU A 374 5.18 -20.33 30.09
CA GLU A 374 6.32 -19.64 29.48
C GLU A 374 5.95 -18.98 28.15
N LYS A 375 5.10 -19.63 27.33
CA LYS A 375 4.59 -19.04 26.09
C LYS A 375 3.82 -17.76 26.36
N ILE A 376 2.88 -17.79 27.33
CA ILE A 376 2.10 -16.62 27.73
C ILE A 376 3.03 -15.50 28.22
N ILE A 377 3.96 -15.80 29.14
CA ILE A 377 4.88 -14.78 29.69
C ILE A 377 5.74 -14.16 28.58
N LYS A 378 6.32 -14.97 27.68
CA LYS A 378 7.13 -14.45 26.57
C LYS A 378 6.30 -13.63 25.58
N SER A 379 5.08 -14.06 25.26
CA SER A 379 4.15 -13.28 24.44
C SER A 379 3.78 -11.94 25.09
N MET A 380 3.53 -11.91 26.40
CA MET A 380 3.28 -10.67 27.14
C MET A 380 4.51 -9.75 27.14
N LYS A 381 5.73 -10.29 27.22
CA LYS A 381 6.96 -9.50 27.07
C LYS A 381 7.06 -8.85 25.70
N HIS A 382 6.65 -9.52 24.62
CA HIS A 382 6.62 -8.90 23.29
C HIS A 382 5.63 -7.74 23.22
N ILE A 383 4.44 -7.89 23.81
CA ILE A 383 3.44 -6.81 23.90
C ILE A 383 4.01 -5.62 24.68
N LEU A 384 4.60 -5.88 25.86
CA LEU A 384 5.20 -4.85 26.69
C LEU A 384 6.33 -4.10 25.96
N PHE A 385 7.29 -4.82 25.38
CA PHE A 385 8.41 -4.19 24.68
C PHE A 385 8.01 -3.47 23.40
N MET A 386 6.97 -3.94 22.71
CA MET A 386 6.37 -3.19 21.60
C MET A 386 5.75 -1.88 22.09
N GLY A 387 4.97 -1.93 23.18
CA GLY A 387 4.39 -0.74 23.81
C GLY A 387 5.45 0.28 24.25
N ILE A 388 6.54 -0.19 24.87
CA ILE A 388 7.69 0.65 25.24
C ILE A 388 8.32 1.28 24.00
N SER A 389 8.54 0.52 22.92
CA SER A 389 9.13 1.04 21.68
C SER A 389 8.29 2.15 21.06
N LEU A 390 6.96 1.96 20.98
CA LEU A 390 6.02 2.97 20.50
C LEU A 390 6.02 4.21 21.40
N ALA A 391 5.94 4.02 22.71
CA ALA A 391 5.97 5.12 23.67
C ALA A 391 7.27 5.94 23.59
N LEU A 392 8.43 5.27 23.51
CA LEU A 392 9.73 5.93 23.34
C LEU A 392 9.81 6.69 22.02
N THR A 393 9.25 6.15 20.93
CA THR A 393 9.25 6.85 19.63
C THR A 393 8.39 8.10 19.68
N VAL A 394 7.18 8.02 20.24
CA VAL A 394 6.29 9.18 20.44
C VAL A 394 6.92 10.21 21.39
N LEU A 395 7.52 9.76 22.49
CA LEU A 395 8.22 10.62 23.44
C LEU A 395 9.40 11.34 22.79
N THR A 396 10.20 10.62 21.99
CA THR A 396 11.33 11.20 21.24
C THR A 396 10.84 12.29 20.29
N TYR A 397 9.73 12.05 19.58
CA TYR A 397 9.14 13.09 18.72
C TYR A 397 8.60 14.28 19.51
N ASN A 398 7.95 14.05 20.65
CA ASN A 398 7.47 15.12 21.53
C ASN A 398 8.62 16.01 22.02
N ILE A 399 9.72 15.39 22.47
CA ILE A 399 10.93 16.10 22.89
C ILE A 399 11.49 16.91 21.72
N PHE A 400 11.62 16.29 20.54
CA PHE A 400 12.09 16.99 19.34
C PHE A 400 11.23 18.21 19.00
N ALA A 401 9.90 18.06 18.99
CA ALA A 401 8.98 19.15 18.67
C ALA A 401 9.03 20.27 19.72
N TYR A 402 9.09 19.90 21.01
CA TYR A 402 9.22 20.87 22.10
C TYR A 402 10.53 21.65 22.05
N LEU A 403 11.66 20.97 21.81
CA LEU A 403 12.96 21.62 21.65
C LEU A 403 13.00 22.56 20.44
N ARG A 404 12.24 22.25 19.38
CA ARG A 404 12.21 23.05 18.15
C ARG A 404 11.26 24.26 18.24
N THR A 405 10.17 24.15 18.98
CA THR A 405 9.06 25.14 18.93
C THR A 405 8.63 25.71 20.28
N GLY A 406 9.08 25.11 21.39
CA GLY A 406 8.57 25.39 22.73
C GLY A 406 7.16 24.83 23.00
N LYS A 407 6.58 24.05 22.08
CA LYS A 407 5.23 23.48 22.19
C LYS A 407 5.23 21.98 21.95
N LEU A 408 4.28 21.29 22.59
CA LEU A 408 4.06 19.86 22.37
C LEU A 408 3.19 19.62 21.13
N PRO A 409 3.41 18.50 20.40
CA PRO A 409 2.55 18.08 19.29
C PRO A 409 1.07 17.89 19.69
N ASN A 410 0.16 18.39 18.85
CA ASN A 410 -1.27 18.12 18.94
C ASN A 410 -1.61 16.79 18.26
N TRP A 411 -1.47 15.68 19.00
CA TRP A 411 -1.77 14.35 18.49
C TRP A 411 -3.23 14.12 18.11
N ILE A 412 -4.15 14.99 18.54
CA ILE A 412 -5.58 14.92 18.17
C ILE A 412 -5.74 15.06 16.65
N GLU A 413 -4.90 15.85 15.98
CA GLU A 413 -5.02 16.06 14.53
C GLU A 413 -4.82 14.75 13.74
N ILE A 414 -3.95 13.84 14.20
CA ILE A 414 -3.83 12.50 13.58
C ILE A 414 -5.15 11.72 13.71
N VAL A 415 -5.81 11.80 14.86
CA VAL A 415 -7.09 11.13 15.08
C VAL A 415 -8.17 11.74 14.19
N GLU A 416 -8.15 13.05 13.96
CA GLU A 416 -9.08 13.74 13.07
C GLU A 416 -8.94 13.27 11.61
N LEU A 417 -7.72 12.99 11.12
CA LEU A 417 -7.52 12.35 9.81
C LEU A 417 -8.18 10.99 9.71
N GLN A 418 -7.93 10.16 10.72
CA GLN A 418 -8.46 8.81 10.74
C GLN A 418 -9.99 8.87 10.85
N LYS A 419 -10.55 9.80 11.63
CA LYS A 419 -11.99 10.04 11.66
C LYS A 419 -12.53 10.47 10.29
N LEU A 420 -11.88 11.43 9.63
CA LEU A 420 -12.26 11.93 8.31
C LEU A 420 -12.30 10.82 7.25
N PHE A 421 -11.20 10.09 7.10
CA PHE A 421 -11.06 9.11 6.04
C PHE A 421 -11.68 7.76 6.40
N VAL A 422 -11.54 7.30 7.64
CA VAL A 422 -12.00 5.97 8.06
C VAL A 422 -13.44 6.01 8.54
N VAL A 423 -13.85 6.98 9.36
CA VAL A 423 -15.20 6.96 9.94
C VAL A 423 -16.21 7.62 9.02
N LEU A 424 -15.90 8.82 8.53
CA LEU A 424 -16.82 9.65 7.73
C LEU A 424 -16.81 9.28 6.23
N GLY A 425 -15.83 8.48 5.81
CA GLY A 425 -15.75 7.94 4.47
C GLY A 425 -15.50 8.98 3.38
N PHE A 426 -14.63 9.96 3.67
CA PHE A 426 -14.27 11.01 2.71
C PHE A 426 -13.65 10.43 1.42
N TYR A 427 -14.34 10.63 0.30
CA TYR A 427 -14.05 10.06 -1.02
C TYR A 427 -14.01 8.52 -1.08
N MET A 428 -14.77 7.83 -0.23
CA MET A 428 -14.81 6.37 -0.30
C MET A 428 -15.41 5.84 -1.61
N ALA A 429 -14.85 4.72 -2.08
CA ALA A 429 -15.37 3.99 -3.23
C ALA A 429 -15.89 2.62 -2.74
N PRO A 430 -17.11 2.22 -3.11
CA PRO A 430 -17.74 1.03 -2.57
C PRO A 430 -17.03 -0.23 -3.02
N MET A 431 -16.89 -1.17 -2.10
CA MET A 431 -16.28 -2.46 -2.36
C MET A 431 -17.28 -3.40 -3.02
N ARG A 432 -17.00 -3.82 -4.26
CA ARG A 432 -17.84 -4.80 -4.97
C ARG A 432 -17.73 -6.17 -4.31
N ASN A 433 -18.83 -6.92 -4.25
CA ASN A 433 -18.85 -8.25 -3.62
C ASN A 433 -17.90 -9.27 -4.29
N PHE A 434 -17.79 -9.21 -5.63
CA PHE A 434 -16.95 -10.09 -6.43
C PHE A 434 -16.09 -9.25 -7.38
N ASP A 435 -14.78 -9.23 -7.14
CA ASP A 435 -13.77 -8.54 -7.94
C ASP A 435 -12.38 -9.20 -7.74
N LEU A 436 -11.35 -8.67 -8.38
CA LEU A 436 -9.95 -9.12 -8.26
C LEU A 436 -9.45 -9.17 -6.82
N TRP A 437 -9.98 -8.31 -5.95
CA TRP A 437 -9.56 -8.22 -4.56
C TRP A 437 -9.84 -9.51 -3.79
N ASN A 438 -10.88 -10.27 -4.15
CA ASN A 438 -11.20 -11.48 -3.44
C ASN A 438 -10.12 -12.56 -3.64
N ILE A 439 -9.47 -12.59 -4.82
CA ILE A 439 -8.33 -13.48 -5.11
C ILE A 439 -7.17 -13.14 -4.17
N VAL A 440 -6.86 -11.85 -4.03
CA VAL A 440 -5.80 -11.34 -3.17
C VAL A 440 -6.05 -11.75 -1.71
N MET A 441 -7.27 -11.50 -1.22
CA MET A 441 -7.66 -11.89 0.14
C MET A 441 -7.65 -13.40 0.35
N LEU A 442 -8.07 -14.19 -0.65
CA LEU A 442 -8.04 -15.65 -0.57
C LEU A 442 -6.60 -16.16 -0.37
N ILE A 443 -5.60 -15.58 -1.05
CA ILE A 443 -4.20 -15.95 -0.87
C ILE A 443 -3.79 -15.73 0.59
N TYR A 444 -4.05 -14.54 1.15
CA TYR A 444 -3.67 -14.24 2.54
C TYR A 444 -4.37 -15.16 3.53
N VAL A 445 -5.68 -15.34 3.38
CA VAL A 445 -6.51 -16.17 4.26
C VAL A 445 -6.03 -17.61 4.24
N VAL A 446 -5.88 -18.23 3.06
CA VAL A 446 -5.47 -19.64 2.95
C VAL A 446 -4.09 -19.86 3.57
N VAL A 447 -3.13 -18.97 3.30
CA VAL A 447 -1.78 -19.06 3.86
C VAL A 447 -1.80 -18.88 5.38
N LEU A 448 -2.48 -17.85 5.89
CA LEU A 448 -2.62 -17.61 7.33
C LEU A 448 -3.19 -18.83 8.04
N PHE A 449 -4.28 -19.40 7.52
CA PHE A 449 -4.93 -20.58 8.08
C PHE A 449 -4.05 -21.83 8.03
N SER A 450 -3.29 -22.02 6.94
CA SER A 450 -2.32 -23.11 6.85
C SER A 450 -1.24 -23.01 7.95
N CYS A 451 -0.79 -21.79 8.27
CA CYS A 451 0.19 -21.54 9.33
C CYS A 451 -0.41 -21.84 10.71
N LEU A 452 -1.67 -21.47 10.95
CA LEU A 452 -2.39 -21.81 12.19
C LEU A 452 -2.56 -23.33 12.34
N VAL A 453 -2.87 -24.06 11.26
CA VAL A 453 -2.92 -25.53 11.31
C VAL A 453 -1.56 -26.14 11.62
N ALA A 454 -0.48 -25.64 11.01
CA ALA A 454 0.88 -26.08 11.33
C ALA A 454 1.21 -25.84 12.81
N LEU A 455 0.77 -24.71 13.37
CA LEU A 455 0.91 -24.37 14.78
C LEU A 455 0.16 -25.35 15.70
N ILE A 456 -1.12 -25.62 15.42
CA ILE A 456 -1.94 -26.57 16.19
C ILE A 456 -1.30 -27.97 16.18
N LYS A 457 -0.75 -28.36 15.03
CA LYS A 457 -0.10 -29.67 14.85
C LYS A 457 1.32 -29.74 15.37
N LYS A 458 1.90 -28.63 15.86
CA LYS A 458 3.30 -28.55 16.28
C LYS A 458 4.30 -28.89 15.16
N ARG A 459 3.95 -28.57 13.91
CA ARG A 459 4.74 -28.81 12.69
C ARG A 459 5.14 -27.51 11.99
N VAL A 460 5.36 -26.45 12.77
CA VAL A 460 5.77 -25.14 12.23
C VAL A 460 7.20 -25.26 11.68
N THR A 461 7.37 -24.84 10.44
CA THR A 461 8.69 -24.66 9.81
C THR A 461 9.01 -23.18 9.70
N ASP A 462 10.23 -22.86 9.26
CA ASP A 462 10.64 -21.47 9.03
C ASP A 462 9.74 -20.77 8.01
N GLU A 463 9.33 -21.46 6.95
CA GLU A 463 8.32 -21.01 5.97
C GLU A 463 7.07 -20.46 6.63
N HIS A 464 6.47 -21.25 7.50
CA HIS A 464 5.23 -20.90 8.15
C HIS A 464 5.37 -19.61 8.96
N ARG A 465 6.54 -19.34 9.55
CA ARG A 465 6.78 -18.13 10.35
C ARG A 465 6.72 -16.87 9.49
N TYR A 466 7.46 -16.81 8.38
CA TYR A 466 7.42 -15.62 7.52
C TYR A 466 6.17 -15.58 6.61
N TYR A 467 5.58 -16.72 6.24
CA TYR A 467 4.28 -16.76 5.56
C TYR A 467 3.16 -16.18 6.42
N PHE A 468 3.16 -16.50 7.71
CA PHE A 468 2.25 -15.92 8.68
C PHE A 468 2.40 -14.40 8.72
N PHE A 469 3.63 -13.90 8.84
CA PHE A 469 3.92 -12.46 8.84
C PHE A 469 3.42 -11.76 7.57
N ILE A 470 3.81 -12.26 6.38
CA ILE A 470 3.46 -11.60 5.11
C ILE A 470 1.95 -11.62 4.87
N SER A 471 1.26 -12.70 5.25
CA SER A 471 -0.20 -12.79 5.11
C SER A 471 -0.91 -11.79 6.02
N LEU A 472 -0.47 -11.68 7.27
CA LEU A 472 -1.05 -10.74 8.23
C LEU A 472 -0.77 -9.29 7.85
N LEU A 473 0.45 -8.99 7.40
CA LEU A 473 0.80 -7.68 6.85
C LEU A 473 -0.06 -7.34 5.62
N GLY A 474 -0.21 -8.30 4.70
CA GLY A 474 -1.05 -8.14 3.50
C GLY A 474 -2.50 -7.82 3.83
N ILE A 475 -3.09 -8.53 4.78
CA ILE A 475 -4.43 -8.26 5.30
C ILE A 475 -4.53 -6.86 5.93
N GLY A 476 -3.54 -6.48 6.75
CA GLY A 476 -3.51 -5.17 7.38
C GLY A 476 -3.41 -4.02 6.38
N ILE A 477 -2.54 -4.14 5.38
CA ILE A 477 -2.42 -3.18 4.29
C ILE A 477 -3.70 -3.12 3.44
N PHE A 478 -4.31 -4.28 3.18
CA PHE A 478 -5.55 -4.38 2.43
C PHE A 478 -6.73 -3.60 3.08
N SER A 479 -6.66 -3.27 4.37
CA SER A 479 -7.65 -2.38 5.01
C SER A 479 -7.79 -1.02 4.32
N TYR A 480 -6.73 -0.52 3.66
CA TYR A 480 -6.81 0.69 2.84
C TYR A 480 -7.72 0.51 1.62
N TYR A 481 -7.73 -0.69 1.01
CA TYR A 481 -8.59 -0.99 -0.14
C TYR A 481 -10.07 -0.86 0.22
N GLN A 482 -10.44 -1.23 1.45
CA GLN A 482 -11.83 -1.24 1.89
C GLN A 482 -12.52 0.13 1.73
N GLY A 483 -11.81 1.24 1.96
CA GLY A 483 -12.35 2.59 1.72
C GLY A 483 -11.98 3.17 0.36
N ARG A 484 -11.23 2.44 -0.46
CA ARG A 484 -10.62 2.94 -1.70
C ARG A 484 -10.69 1.86 -2.79
N SER A 485 -11.83 1.18 -2.92
CA SER A 485 -11.99 -0.06 -3.69
C SER A 485 -11.98 0.09 -5.22
N LEU A 486 -11.18 1.02 -5.75
CA LEU A 486 -10.84 1.10 -7.17
C LEU A 486 -9.74 0.08 -7.49
N VAL A 487 -9.85 -0.59 -8.64
CA VAL A 487 -8.88 -1.61 -9.07
C VAL A 487 -7.45 -1.04 -9.12
N SER A 488 -7.30 0.24 -9.45
CA SER A 488 -6.03 0.97 -9.38
C SER A 488 -5.36 0.92 -8.01
N ASN A 489 -6.14 1.09 -6.94
CA ASN A 489 -5.65 0.97 -5.57
C ASN A 489 -5.38 -0.49 -5.19
N LEU A 490 -6.06 -1.48 -5.78
CA LEU A 490 -5.73 -2.88 -5.50
C LEU A 490 -4.31 -3.21 -5.96
N PHE A 491 -3.92 -2.75 -7.15
CA PHE A 491 -2.64 -3.10 -7.75
C PHE A 491 -1.43 -2.53 -7.01
N ILE A 492 -1.60 -1.46 -6.24
CA ILE A 492 -0.55 -0.96 -5.35
C ILE A 492 -0.48 -1.70 -4.02
N LEU A 493 -1.59 -2.31 -3.58
CA LEU A 493 -1.70 -3.03 -2.31
C LEU A 493 -1.29 -4.51 -2.43
N ILE A 494 -1.35 -5.08 -3.64
CA ILE A 494 -1.21 -6.54 -3.87
C ILE A 494 0.22 -7.08 -3.72
N TYR A 495 1.25 -6.24 -3.57
CA TYR A 495 2.65 -6.70 -3.54
C TYR A 495 2.94 -7.83 -2.52
N PRO A 496 2.34 -7.89 -1.30
CA PRO A 496 2.56 -9.03 -0.41
C PRO A 496 1.95 -10.32 -0.95
N ALA A 497 0.84 -10.24 -1.69
CA ALA A 497 0.20 -11.41 -2.30
C ALA A 497 1.01 -11.95 -3.48
N ILE A 498 1.61 -11.06 -4.29
CA ILE A 498 2.51 -11.47 -5.38
C ILE A 498 3.71 -12.23 -4.80
N ILE A 499 4.33 -11.70 -3.74
CA ILE A 499 5.47 -12.35 -3.07
C ILE A 499 5.06 -13.71 -2.49
N LEU A 500 3.92 -13.79 -1.80
CA LEU A 500 3.39 -15.06 -1.30
C LEU A 500 3.08 -16.05 -2.42
N ALA A 501 2.48 -15.60 -3.51
CA ALA A 501 2.17 -16.45 -4.65
C ALA A 501 3.44 -17.06 -5.26
N ALA A 502 4.50 -16.25 -5.43
CA ALA A 502 5.81 -16.73 -5.87
C ALA A 502 6.39 -17.77 -4.90
N PHE A 503 6.34 -17.49 -3.59
CA PHE A 503 6.85 -18.43 -2.58
C PHE A 503 6.10 -19.77 -2.59
N LEU A 504 4.77 -19.74 -2.65
CA LEU A 504 3.95 -20.94 -2.69
C LEU A 504 4.19 -21.76 -3.96
N LEU A 505 4.28 -21.09 -5.11
CA LEU A 505 4.55 -21.75 -6.39
C LEU A 505 5.93 -22.42 -6.40
N HIS A 506 6.93 -21.77 -5.82
CA HIS A 506 8.25 -22.36 -5.63
C HIS A 506 8.21 -23.60 -4.74
N ASP A 507 7.56 -23.52 -3.58
CA ASP A 507 7.43 -24.63 -2.64
C ASP A 507 6.67 -25.82 -3.25
N ILE A 508 5.58 -25.57 -3.99
CA ILE A 508 4.84 -26.63 -4.69
C ILE A 508 5.71 -27.26 -5.79
N SER A 509 6.43 -26.44 -6.57
CA SER A 509 7.30 -26.94 -7.65
C SER A 509 8.44 -27.80 -7.10
N GLY A 510 9.07 -27.37 -6.00
CA GLY A 510 10.13 -28.10 -5.31
C GLY A 510 9.65 -29.42 -4.72
N LYS A 511 8.47 -29.42 -4.07
CA LYS A 511 7.85 -30.61 -3.46
C LYS A 511 7.65 -31.77 -4.42
N TYR A 512 7.26 -31.50 -5.67
CA TYR A 512 7.03 -32.54 -6.69
C TYR A 512 8.22 -32.74 -7.63
N ARG A 513 9.33 -31.99 -7.46
CA ARG A 513 10.51 -32.00 -8.32
C ARG A 513 10.15 -31.92 -9.81
N ILE A 514 9.15 -31.11 -10.17
CA ILE A 514 8.51 -31.13 -11.49
C ILE A 514 9.56 -30.97 -12.59
N ASN A 515 9.68 -31.96 -13.47
CA ASN A 515 10.56 -31.95 -14.63
C ASN A 515 9.98 -32.80 -15.76
N LYS A 516 10.55 -32.68 -16.97
CA LYS A 516 10.07 -33.41 -18.16
C LYS A 516 9.98 -34.93 -17.94
N ASN A 517 10.91 -35.51 -17.17
CA ASN A 517 11.04 -36.95 -17.01
C ASN A 517 10.05 -37.53 -15.99
N ASN A 518 9.60 -36.74 -15.01
CA ASN A 518 8.65 -37.19 -13.98
C ASN A 518 7.23 -36.67 -14.17
N LEU A 519 6.98 -35.85 -15.18
CA LEU A 519 5.70 -35.19 -15.41
C LEU A 519 4.52 -36.17 -15.41
N LYS A 520 4.65 -37.28 -16.16
CA LYS A 520 3.61 -38.33 -16.27
C LYS A 520 3.30 -38.99 -14.92
N TYR A 521 4.32 -39.17 -14.07
CA TYR A 521 4.16 -39.72 -12.72
C TYR A 521 3.53 -38.72 -11.77
N VAL A 522 3.94 -37.46 -11.85
CA VAL A 522 3.41 -36.35 -11.05
C VAL A 522 1.92 -36.13 -11.32
N PHE A 523 1.46 -36.15 -12.59
CA PHE A 523 0.03 -36.02 -12.94
C PHE A 523 -0.83 -37.21 -12.51
N LYS A 524 -0.24 -38.41 -12.34
CA LYS A 524 -0.92 -39.57 -11.76
C LYS A 524 -1.10 -39.45 -10.24
N ASN A 525 -0.35 -38.58 -9.56
CA ASN A 525 -0.50 -38.36 -8.14
C ASN A 525 -1.74 -37.51 -7.84
N ASN A 526 -2.73 -38.10 -7.17
CA ASN A 526 -3.96 -37.39 -6.80
C ASN A 526 -3.68 -36.14 -5.93
N LEU A 527 -2.61 -36.12 -5.11
CA LEU A 527 -2.23 -34.95 -4.31
C LEU A 527 -1.68 -33.81 -5.17
N PHE A 528 -1.01 -34.15 -6.27
CA PHE A 528 -0.53 -33.15 -7.22
C PHE A 528 -1.69 -32.47 -7.93
N ARG A 529 -2.79 -33.15 -8.24
CA ARG A 529 -3.96 -32.53 -8.90
C ARG A 529 -4.52 -31.36 -8.10
N TYR A 530 -4.62 -31.50 -6.77
CA TYR A 530 -5.03 -30.42 -5.87
C TYR A 530 -4.03 -29.26 -5.84
N ASP A 531 -2.74 -29.58 -5.71
CA ASP A 531 -1.71 -28.54 -5.70
C ASP A 531 -1.54 -27.89 -7.09
N PHE A 532 -1.88 -28.59 -8.18
CA PHE A 532 -1.89 -28.07 -9.55
C PHE A 532 -2.98 -27.01 -9.75
N ILE A 533 -4.19 -27.22 -9.21
CA ILE A 533 -5.25 -26.19 -9.23
C ILE A 533 -4.78 -24.92 -8.50
N LYS A 534 -4.14 -25.07 -7.34
CA LYS A 534 -3.54 -23.94 -6.60
C LYS A 534 -2.45 -23.27 -7.43
N MET A 535 -1.54 -24.05 -8.02
CA MET A 535 -0.48 -23.53 -8.88
C MET A 535 -1.07 -22.74 -10.04
N PHE A 536 -2.04 -23.30 -10.77
CA PHE A 536 -2.68 -22.63 -11.88
C PHE A 536 -3.21 -21.25 -11.47
N PHE A 537 -3.95 -21.19 -10.36
CA PHE A 537 -4.51 -19.94 -9.86
C PHE A 537 -3.46 -18.92 -9.42
N LEU A 538 -2.45 -19.35 -8.65
CA LEU A 538 -1.35 -18.47 -8.25
C LEU A 538 -0.55 -17.98 -9.46
N SER A 539 -0.44 -18.82 -10.49
CA SER A 539 0.26 -18.48 -11.73
C SER A 539 -0.46 -17.40 -12.51
N ILE A 540 -1.80 -17.31 -12.46
CA ILE A 540 -2.56 -16.27 -13.17
C ILE A 540 -2.06 -14.87 -12.78
N ILE A 541 -1.85 -14.61 -11.47
CA ILE A 541 -1.38 -13.31 -10.99
C ILE A 541 0.03 -13.03 -11.52
N LEU A 542 0.96 -13.99 -11.40
CA LEU A 542 2.33 -13.79 -11.86
C LEU A 542 2.41 -13.61 -13.37
N VAL A 543 1.72 -14.46 -14.11
CA VAL A 543 1.62 -14.43 -15.57
C VAL A 543 1.04 -13.10 -16.04
N TYR A 544 -0.04 -12.64 -15.40
CA TYR A 544 -0.63 -11.33 -15.68
C TYR A 544 0.39 -10.21 -15.49
N GLY A 545 1.13 -10.21 -14.38
CA GLY A 545 2.19 -9.23 -14.15
C GLY A 545 3.27 -9.27 -15.22
N ILE A 546 3.73 -10.46 -15.62
CA ILE A 546 4.74 -10.62 -16.67
C ILE A 546 4.22 -10.08 -18.01
N VAL A 547 2.99 -10.42 -18.39
CA VAL A 547 2.36 -9.91 -19.63
C VAL A 547 2.23 -8.40 -19.58
N ALA A 548 1.70 -7.86 -18.48
CA ALA A 548 1.58 -6.42 -18.28
C ALA A 548 2.94 -5.76 -18.50
N PHE A 549 3.99 -6.31 -17.88
CA PHE A 549 5.34 -5.78 -18.02
C PHE A 549 5.84 -5.74 -19.46
N PHE A 550 5.84 -6.87 -20.15
CA PHE A 550 6.34 -6.93 -21.52
C PHE A 550 5.48 -6.14 -22.51
N SER A 551 4.16 -6.08 -22.31
CA SER A 551 3.24 -5.30 -23.15
C SER A 551 3.50 -3.80 -23.11
N LYS A 552 4.13 -3.29 -22.04
CA LYS A 552 4.44 -1.88 -21.83
C LYS A 552 5.93 -1.58 -21.81
N LEU A 553 6.78 -2.56 -22.12
CA LEU A 553 8.22 -2.36 -22.21
C LEU A 553 8.60 -1.27 -23.25
N PRO A 554 7.95 -1.15 -24.43
CA PRO A 554 8.22 -0.04 -25.34
C PRO A 554 7.87 1.33 -24.75
N ASP A 555 6.79 1.39 -23.97
CA ASP A 555 6.35 2.62 -23.30
C ASP A 555 7.31 2.99 -22.16
N LEU A 556 7.78 2.00 -21.40
CA LEU A 556 8.83 2.18 -20.38
C LEU A 556 10.08 2.81 -21.00
N TYR A 557 10.55 2.29 -22.13
CA TYR A 557 11.70 2.86 -22.85
C TYR A 557 11.46 4.31 -23.28
N LYS A 558 10.29 4.59 -23.89
CA LYS A 558 9.91 5.97 -24.28
C LYS A 558 9.90 6.91 -23.08
N TRP A 559 9.37 6.47 -21.94
CA TRP A 559 9.30 7.26 -20.71
C TRP A 559 10.65 7.49 -20.05
N VAL A 560 11.52 6.48 -20.01
CA VAL A 560 12.91 6.67 -19.55
C VAL A 560 13.60 7.73 -20.41
N LYS A 561 13.49 7.62 -21.74
CA LYS A 561 14.09 8.61 -22.66
C LYS A 561 13.48 10.01 -22.48
N TYR A 562 12.16 10.09 -22.31
CA TYR A 562 11.45 11.35 -22.06
C TYR A 562 11.92 11.99 -20.75
N ASN A 563 11.94 11.24 -19.65
CA ASN A 563 12.36 11.76 -18.35
C ASN A 563 13.83 12.15 -18.32
N ILE A 564 14.73 11.41 -18.97
CA ILE A 564 16.15 11.81 -19.12
C ILE A 564 16.24 13.14 -19.87
N LYS A 565 15.47 13.32 -20.94
CA LYS A 565 15.42 14.59 -21.68
C LYS A 565 14.87 15.72 -20.80
N GLU A 566 13.77 15.48 -20.09
CA GLU A 566 13.17 16.47 -19.18
C GLU A 566 14.14 16.89 -18.06
N VAL A 567 14.92 15.96 -17.52
CA VAL A 567 15.98 16.24 -16.54
C VAL A 567 17.07 17.11 -17.15
N ALA A 568 17.53 16.78 -18.37
CA ALA A 568 18.53 17.59 -19.06
C ALA A 568 18.04 19.02 -19.34
N THR A 569 16.73 19.21 -19.51
CA THR A 569 16.10 20.52 -19.71
C THR A 569 15.52 21.14 -18.43
N ALA A 570 15.74 20.54 -17.25
CA ALA A 570 15.08 20.97 -16.01
C ALA A 570 15.48 22.40 -15.57
N ASN A 571 16.60 22.91 -16.08
CA ASN A 571 17.10 24.26 -15.84
C ASN A 571 16.45 25.33 -16.74
N GLN A 572 15.56 24.96 -17.66
CA GLN A 572 14.84 25.92 -18.49
C GLN A 572 13.90 26.79 -17.65
N THR A 573 13.66 28.02 -18.12
CA THR A 573 12.81 29.00 -17.47
C THR A 573 11.42 28.39 -17.20
N PRO A 574 10.92 28.39 -15.94
CA PRO A 574 9.63 27.82 -15.61
C PRO A 574 8.49 28.51 -16.38
N TYR A 575 7.42 27.79 -16.71
CA TYR A 575 6.22 28.35 -17.34
C TYR A 575 5.59 29.51 -16.54
N PHE A 576 5.78 29.53 -15.23
CA PHE A 576 5.32 30.58 -14.31
C PHE A 576 6.43 31.58 -13.98
N SER A 577 7.38 31.85 -14.88
CA SER A 577 8.51 32.73 -14.60
C SER A 577 8.06 34.11 -14.11
N GLU A 578 7.10 34.73 -14.81
CA GLU A 578 6.56 36.02 -14.39
C GLU A 578 5.95 35.98 -12.99
N THR A 579 5.17 34.94 -12.66
CA THR A 579 4.59 34.75 -11.32
C THR A 579 5.67 34.53 -10.26
N ILE A 580 6.68 33.72 -10.56
CA ILE A 580 7.78 33.39 -9.63
C ILE A 580 8.62 34.63 -9.37
N ASP A 581 8.98 35.36 -10.41
CA ASP A 581 9.77 36.59 -10.33
C ASP A 581 8.98 37.66 -9.59
N PHE A 582 7.69 37.82 -9.91
CA PHE A 582 6.78 38.70 -9.18
C PHE A 582 6.74 38.40 -7.68
N ILE A 583 6.64 37.13 -7.28
CA ILE A 583 6.66 36.75 -5.85
C ILE A 583 8.03 37.05 -5.23
N LYS A 584 9.12 36.69 -5.91
CA LYS A 584 10.49 36.90 -5.40
C LYS A 584 10.82 38.39 -5.22
N GLU A 585 10.42 39.23 -6.15
CA GLU A 585 10.66 40.68 -6.12
C GLU A 585 9.83 41.39 -5.07
N ASN A 586 8.64 40.87 -4.75
CA ASN A 586 7.69 41.56 -3.87
C ASN A 586 7.54 40.93 -2.49
N LYS A 587 8.14 39.77 -2.20
CA LYS A 587 8.10 39.17 -0.85
C LYS A 587 8.89 40.00 0.15
N LYS A 588 8.29 40.30 1.31
CA LYS A 588 8.90 40.98 2.46
C LYS A 588 9.53 40.01 3.46
N GLY A 589 9.33 38.70 3.27
CA GLY A 589 9.86 37.63 4.10
C GLY A 589 9.64 36.27 3.45
N ASN A 590 10.19 35.22 4.07
CA ASN A 590 10.02 33.86 3.56
C ASN A 590 8.68 33.23 3.97
N GLU A 591 8.08 33.69 5.07
CA GLU A 591 6.73 33.30 5.45
C GLU A 591 5.70 34.16 4.70
N THR A 592 4.85 33.52 3.90
CA THR A 592 3.79 34.21 3.13
C THR A 592 2.63 33.25 2.83
N VAL A 593 1.49 33.80 2.41
CA VAL A 593 0.36 32.99 1.94
C VAL A 593 0.24 33.13 0.43
N ILE A 594 0.29 32.00 -0.28
CA ILE A 594 0.09 31.90 -1.72
C ILE A 594 -1.18 31.09 -1.93
N PHE A 595 -2.24 31.76 -2.34
CA PHE A 595 -3.46 31.12 -2.78
C PHE A 595 -3.39 30.87 -4.28
N SER A 596 -2.97 29.65 -4.63
CA SER A 596 -2.96 29.12 -6.00
C SER A 596 -3.10 27.60 -6.03
N TYR A 597 -3.64 27.04 -7.12
CA TYR A 597 -3.63 25.61 -7.39
C TYR A 597 -2.21 25.03 -7.33
N TYR A 598 -1.21 25.86 -7.66
CA TYR A 598 0.21 25.53 -7.71
C TYR A 598 0.97 26.05 -6.47
N ASN A 599 0.29 26.35 -5.35
CA ASN A 599 0.88 26.97 -4.17
C ASN A 599 2.19 26.29 -3.69
N ASP A 600 2.20 24.98 -3.47
CA ASP A 600 3.35 24.26 -2.90
C ASP A 600 4.53 24.19 -3.87
N TYR A 601 4.21 24.17 -5.17
CA TYR A 601 5.19 24.33 -6.23
C TYR A 601 5.82 25.72 -6.22
N LEU A 602 4.99 26.78 -6.10
CA LEU A 602 5.45 28.16 -6.02
C LEU A 602 6.27 28.43 -4.75
N TYR A 603 5.88 27.84 -3.61
CA TYR A 603 6.64 27.91 -2.36
C TYR A 603 8.07 27.38 -2.55
N CYS A 604 8.21 26.20 -3.18
CA CYS A 604 9.52 25.62 -3.47
C CYS A 604 10.38 26.53 -4.36
N LEU A 605 9.82 27.10 -5.43
CA LEU A 605 10.59 27.89 -6.41
C LEU A 605 10.92 29.31 -5.98
N THR A 606 10.13 29.87 -5.08
CA THR A 606 10.33 31.24 -4.56
C THR A 606 11.15 31.27 -3.28
N GLY A 607 11.50 30.08 -2.74
CA GLY A 607 12.19 29.95 -1.45
C GLY A 607 11.33 30.53 -0.32
N THR A 608 10.03 30.25 -0.36
CA THR A 608 9.07 30.69 0.65
C THR A 608 8.37 29.48 1.29
N TYR A 609 7.66 29.72 2.38
CA TYR A 609 6.84 28.71 3.04
C TYR A 609 5.51 29.30 3.48
N SER A 610 4.52 28.42 3.61
CA SER A 610 3.15 28.81 3.92
C SER A 610 3.03 29.40 5.32
N GLY A 611 2.39 30.55 5.46
CA GLY A 611 1.95 31.08 6.75
C GLY A 611 0.69 30.38 7.31
N LEU A 612 0.10 29.44 6.57
CA LEU A 612 -1.08 28.67 7.01
C LEU A 612 -0.67 27.47 7.87
N PRO A 613 -1.55 26.96 8.76
CA PRO A 613 -1.25 25.80 9.61
C PRO A 613 -1.40 24.44 8.88
N PHE A 614 -1.18 24.40 7.56
CA PHE A 614 -1.36 23.21 6.71
C PHE A 614 -0.18 23.03 5.78
N CYS A 615 0.17 21.77 5.45
CA CYS A 615 1.25 21.49 4.49
C CYS A 615 0.87 21.95 3.07
N SER A 616 -0.42 21.90 2.74
CA SER A 616 -1.01 22.37 1.48
C SER A 616 -2.40 22.95 1.71
N THR A 617 -2.83 23.94 0.92
CA THR A 617 -4.23 24.42 0.95
C THR A 617 -5.22 23.35 0.50
N ILE A 618 -4.76 22.34 -0.23
CA ILE A 618 -5.58 21.19 -0.68
C ILE A 618 -5.96 20.27 0.52
N GLU A 619 -5.21 20.32 1.62
CA GLU A 619 -5.50 19.53 2.82
C GLU A 619 -6.58 20.16 3.73
N ALA A 620 -6.96 21.42 3.49
CA ALA A 620 -8.04 22.09 4.21
C ALA A 620 -9.39 21.65 3.63
N VAL A 621 -10.03 20.66 4.26
CA VAL A 621 -11.29 20.06 3.78
C VAL A 621 -12.46 20.24 4.75
N THR A 622 -12.17 20.55 6.01
CA THR A 622 -13.18 20.72 7.07
C THR A 622 -13.47 22.19 7.34
N THR A 623 -14.67 22.50 7.83
CA THR A 623 -15.08 23.86 8.22
C THR A 623 -14.14 24.44 9.28
N LEU A 624 -13.71 23.65 10.25
CA LEU A 624 -12.74 24.10 11.25
C LEU A 624 -11.41 24.53 10.62
N GLN A 625 -10.91 23.78 9.64
CA GLN A 625 -9.70 24.15 8.91
C GLN A 625 -9.90 25.44 8.11
N TRP A 626 -11.08 25.63 7.52
CA TRP A 626 -11.44 26.88 6.84
C TRP A 626 -11.46 28.08 7.79
N GLU A 627 -12.07 27.94 8.97
CA GLU A 627 -12.09 29.01 9.97
C GLU A 627 -10.67 29.36 10.44
N ARG A 628 -9.77 28.38 10.62
CA ARG A 628 -8.35 28.65 10.91
C ARG A 628 -7.67 29.47 9.81
N ILE A 629 -7.99 29.23 8.52
CA ILE A 629 -7.44 30.06 7.42
C ILE A 629 -7.98 31.49 7.52
N LYS A 630 -9.29 31.66 7.77
CA LYS A 630 -9.89 32.99 7.94
C LYS A 630 -9.28 33.74 9.12
N GLU A 631 -9.07 33.06 10.25
CA GLU A 631 -8.43 33.65 11.43
C GLU A 631 -7.03 34.17 11.12
N VAL A 632 -6.23 33.43 10.34
CA VAL A 632 -4.89 33.89 9.91
C VAL A 632 -4.98 35.15 9.06
N ILE A 633 -5.95 35.24 8.16
CA ILE A 633 -6.20 36.44 7.34
C ILE A 633 -6.64 37.60 8.26
N LYS A 634 -7.65 37.40 9.10
CA LYS A 634 -8.17 38.42 10.03
C LYS A 634 -7.13 38.93 11.01
N SER A 635 -6.25 38.06 11.50
CA SER A 635 -5.25 38.44 12.49
C SER A 635 -4.15 39.34 11.92
N LYS A 636 -4.06 39.48 10.58
CA LYS A 636 -3.04 40.27 9.87
C LYS A 636 -1.59 39.95 10.27
N LYS A 637 -1.36 38.78 10.86
CA LYS A 637 -0.03 38.35 11.31
C LYS A 637 0.88 38.13 10.11
N ILE A 638 0.31 37.60 9.03
CA ILE A 638 0.97 37.51 7.73
C ILE A 638 0.79 38.83 7.00
N LYS A 639 1.90 39.54 6.74
CA LYS A 639 1.87 40.89 6.16
C LYS A 639 1.49 40.91 4.68
N GLN A 640 1.69 39.80 3.96
CA GLN A 640 1.51 39.72 2.51
C GLN A 640 0.81 38.44 2.09
N ILE A 641 -0.13 38.56 1.15
CA ILE A 641 -0.85 37.45 0.54
C ILE A 641 -0.74 37.58 -0.97
N PHE A 642 -0.30 36.52 -1.63
CA PHE A 642 -0.29 36.37 -3.08
C PHE A 642 -1.53 35.57 -3.51
N TYR A 643 -2.32 36.10 -4.44
CA TYR A 643 -3.60 35.55 -4.85
C TYR A 643 -3.68 35.35 -6.36
N GLY A 644 -3.90 34.12 -6.83
CA GLY A 644 -3.94 33.80 -8.25
C GLY A 644 -5.35 33.80 -8.85
N ILE A 645 -5.56 34.55 -9.95
CA ILE A 645 -6.85 34.62 -10.67
C ILE A 645 -7.09 33.28 -11.39
N ASN A 646 -8.18 32.56 -11.08
CA ASN A 646 -8.56 31.24 -11.63
C ASN A 646 -7.84 30.00 -11.06
N SER A 647 -7.17 30.14 -9.93
CA SER A 647 -6.31 29.07 -9.41
C SER A 647 -6.91 28.31 -8.22
N MET A 648 -8.02 28.76 -7.65
CA MET A 648 -8.68 28.06 -6.54
C MET A 648 -10.05 27.53 -6.96
N PRO A 649 -10.53 26.42 -6.36
CA PRO A 649 -11.91 25.97 -6.58
C PRO A 649 -12.89 27.12 -6.28
N LYS A 650 -13.92 27.35 -7.12
CA LYS A 650 -14.83 28.51 -6.98
C LYS A 650 -15.40 28.73 -5.56
N LYS A 651 -15.69 27.65 -4.83
CA LYS A 651 -16.14 27.72 -3.43
C LYS A 651 -15.07 28.30 -2.49
N PHE A 652 -13.80 27.98 -2.73
CA PHE A 652 -12.65 28.52 -2.01
C PHE A 652 -12.50 30.02 -2.25
N ASP A 653 -12.59 30.40 -3.53
CA ASP A 653 -12.46 31.78 -3.99
C ASP A 653 -13.47 32.70 -3.28
N LEU A 654 -14.75 32.32 -3.26
CA LEU A 654 -15.81 33.12 -2.62
C LEU A 654 -15.58 33.41 -1.14
N VAL A 655 -15.14 32.40 -0.38
CA VAL A 655 -14.96 32.52 1.08
C VAL A 655 -13.69 33.31 1.42
N ILE A 656 -12.58 32.98 0.77
CA ILE A 656 -11.28 33.60 1.06
C ILE A 656 -11.20 35.01 0.51
N PHE A 657 -11.76 35.27 -0.68
CA PHE A 657 -11.68 36.58 -1.29
C PHE A 657 -12.43 37.65 -0.50
N THR A 658 -13.57 37.31 0.10
CA THR A 658 -14.32 38.22 0.97
C THR A 658 -13.44 38.69 2.13
N GLU A 659 -12.90 37.74 2.90
CA GLU A 659 -12.03 38.01 4.05
C GLU A 659 -10.73 38.74 3.66
N LEU A 660 -10.16 38.37 2.51
CA LEU A 660 -8.97 39.03 1.95
C LEU A 660 -9.26 40.49 1.60
N SER A 661 -10.37 40.77 0.93
CA SER A 661 -10.74 42.13 0.49
C SER A 661 -11.08 43.06 1.65
N GLU A 662 -11.60 42.52 2.75
CA GLU A 662 -11.89 43.27 3.98
C GLU A 662 -10.62 43.62 4.74
N ASN A 663 -9.68 42.67 4.88
CA ASN A 663 -8.52 42.81 5.76
C ASN A 663 -7.24 43.27 5.06
N TYR A 664 -7.15 43.12 3.73
CA TYR A 664 -5.97 43.44 2.93
C TYR A 664 -6.33 44.35 1.75
N LYS A 665 -5.38 45.19 1.35
CA LYS A 665 -5.48 46.03 0.15
C LYS A 665 -4.65 45.42 -0.98
N LYS A 666 -5.21 45.36 -2.18
CA LYS A 666 -4.45 45.01 -3.38
C LYS A 666 -3.44 46.12 -3.67
N VAL A 667 -2.16 45.78 -3.78
CA VAL A 667 -1.08 46.75 -3.99
C VAL A 667 -0.46 46.61 -5.38
N LYS A 668 -0.29 45.38 -5.87
CA LYS A 668 0.31 45.09 -7.18
C LYS A 668 -0.34 43.88 -7.84
N GLN A 669 -0.09 43.70 -9.13
CA GLN A 669 -0.43 42.50 -9.89
C GLN A 669 0.61 42.26 -10.99
N THR A 670 0.72 41.02 -11.47
CA THR A 670 1.47 40.68 -12.68
C THR A 670 0.83 41.33 -13.92
N ALA A 671 1.62 41.50 -14.99
CA ALA A 671 1.15 42.13 -16.23
C ALA A 671 -0.01 41.36 -16.88
N ASP A 672 0.05 40.03 -16.83
CA ASP A 672 -0.99 39.12 -17.30
C ASP A 672 -2.17 38.96 -16.32
N GLY A 673 -2.09 39.57 -15.14
CA GLY A 673 -3.07 39.44 -14.06
C GLY A 673 -3.11 38.07 -13.38
N SER A 674 -2.22 37.12 -13.71
CA SER A 674 -2.22 35.78 -13.13
C SER A 674 -2.01 35.76 -11.61
N MET A 675 -1.33 36.76 -11.05
CA MET A 675 -1.05 36.87 -9.62
C MET A 675 -1.23 38.30 -9.11
N MET A 676 -1.88 38.44 -7.96
CA MET A 676 -2.10 39.70 -7.26
C MET A 676 -1.42 39.69 -5.90
N LEU A 677 -0.82 40.81 -5.51
CA LEU A 677 -0.26 41.04 -4.18
C LEU A 677 -1.23 41.85 -3.33
N TYR A 678 -1.54 41.32 -2.16
CA TYR A 678 -2.34 41.95 -1.11
C TYR A 678 -1.46 42.21 0.11
N GLU A 679 -1.57 43.41 0.68
CA GLU A 679 -0.89 43.78 1.93
C GLU A 679 -1.90 44.13 3.00
N ALA A 680 -1.60 43.80 4.26
CA ALA A 680 -2.52 44.05 5.37
C ALA A 680 -2.89 45.54 5.45
N LYS A 681 -4.19 45.83 5.64
CA LYS A 681 -4.71 47.21 5.78
C LYS A 681 -4.31 47.83 7.10
#